data_AF-A0A4Q5LKK0-F1
#
_entry.id   AF-A0A4Q5LKK0-F1
#
_cell.length_a   1.000
_cell.length_b   1.000
_cell.length_c   1.000
_cell.angle_alpha   90.00
_cell.angle_beta   90.00
_cell.angle_gamma   90.00
#
_symmetry.space_group_name_H-M   'P 1'
#
loop_
_entity.id
_entity.type
_entity.pdbx_description
1 polymer ?
#
loop_
_entity_poly.entity_id
_entity_poly.type
_entity_poly.pdbx_seq_one_letter_code
_entity_poly.pdbx_strand_id
1 'polypeptide(L)'
;MNYSLIDALLSAFKENDINYVHWKSNTNIDKALIGVDDLDILVAPADAQKINKIFSELAIIRAYSAKDAWQKDIYHYYGIDTNSAQLVHVHLHYALVVGYDYDKNFNLPIVAQYLNNRQGYKNIHLPVVEKEYILLIIRLLLKNALTPFLLSLPPVQLRKLKNAAKGVVTGGGYREFEDLYNRADHQKVKEIIETEFTFLSYTSFQYYESVVKKNNSIAGYFKAAKKLKSEISKTRVKNELSSFFVSLARLTNDRFINLSKKIKRAKATGNKLPGNGGRVIAFVGGDGAGKSTNVNLLYKVLSRHLKTHIIHIGRPGKSVTGTLIKVVNKFVSLAGFKKYSLALYYLALAYDRLKAFNKAQNIRQNGGLVLLDRIPLKGITAMDCPRIHTIDNNRFAGLSKLEQKIYNKIKGVDQLFILKLDPQIAIARRPEDDKEELLIRSGQIWNNHWEAPYAIEINTGENTMEQVQTLVLTRAWQQISTPFIRTEVLGLNGTGKSTLIKAVYNRIPNTLINIPVKNYPLLVAGNMLVNGFKAIAIALKLKNKVFGEAYLHFNISVDIIKSWTNSGKAPATNFIMDQGIIFQMVMLLKEGVISTGYCLKQLKHISKFISHIYLLEAPREVLWERINNRPNQIARGADSKDWDAFNKFCDDYTKAFSVLYQSEIKIVSLNTVGNTPEELASFIQNAER
;
A
#
# COMPACT_ATOMS: atom_id res chain seq x y z
N MET A 1 -12.99 2.59 -27.55
CA MET A 1 -11.97 1.54 -27.67
C MET A 1 -11.38 1.31 -26.29
N ASN A 2 -11.38 0.08 -25.76
CA ASN A 2 -10.70 -0.22 -24.50
C ASN A 2 -9.19 -0.29 -24.77
N TYR A 3 -8.50 0.84 -24.66
CA TYR A 3 -7.04 0.87 -24.73
C TYR A 3 -6.44 -0.02 -23.63
N SER A 4 -5.33 -0.69 -23.93
CA SER A 4 -4.52 -1.34 -22.88
C SER A 4 -4.00 -0.27 -21.90
N LEU A 5 -3.65 -0.67 -20.67
CA LEU A 5 -3.04 0.27 -19.72
C LEU A 5 -1.77 0.93 -20.29
N ILE A 6 -0.97 0.19 -21.06
CA ILE A 6 0.27 0.70 -21.66
C ILE A 6 -0.05 1.74 -22.72
N ASP A 7 -1.03 1.49 -23.59
CA ASP A 7 -1.44 2.47 -24.60
C ASP A 7 -2.01 3.74 -23.97
N ALA A 8 -2.82 3.60 -22.91
CA ALA A 8 -3.33 4.74 -22.15
C ALA A 8 -2.19 5.55 -21.52
N LEU A 9 -1.20 4.88 -20.94
CA LEU A 9 0.00 5.50 -20.37
C LEU A 9 0.81 6.27 -21.40
N LEU A 10 1.11 5.64 -22.55
CA LEU A 10 1.91 6.25 -23.61
C LEU A 10 1.16 7.42 -24.28
N SER A 11 -0.16 7.32 -24.42
CA SER A 11 -1.02 8.41 -24.90
C SER A 11 -0.99 9.59 -23.94
N ALA A 12 -1.15 9.35 -22.63
CA ALA A 12 -1.06 10.40 -21.61
C ALA A 12 0.33 11.06 -21.57
N PHE A 13 1.40 10.29 -21.78
CA PHE A 13 2.75 10.85 -21.90
C PHE A 13 2.90 11.78 -23.11
N LYS A 14 2.30 11.43 -24.25
CA LYS A 14 2.30 12.27 -25.45
C LYS A 14 1.47 13.54 -25.24
N GLU A 15 0.27 13.44 -24.66
CA GLU A 15 -0.63 14.56 -24.41
C GLU A 15 -0.06 15.59 -23.42
N ASN A 16 0.72 15.12 -22.44
CA ASN A 16 1.35 15.99 -21.42
C ASN A 16 2.79 16.43 -21.79
N ASP A 17 3.23 16.14 -23.01
CA ASP A 17 4.58 16.41 -23.52
C ASP A 17 5.68 15.98 -22.53
N ILE A 18 5.62 14.73 -22.10
CA ILE A 18 6.61 14.17 -21.18
C ILE A 18 7.91 13.91 -21.93
N ASN A 19 9.03 14.41 -21.42
CA ASN A 19 10.35 14.10 -21.97
C ASN A 19 10.88 12.78 -21.40
N TYR A 20 10.66 11.68 -22.12
CA TYR A 20 11.04 10.33 -21.71
C TYR A 20 11.57 9.45 -22.84
N VAL A 21 12.24 8.36 -22.47
CA VAL A 21 12.53 7.22 -23.35
C VAL A 21 12.42 5.89 -22.59
N HIS A 22 12.16 4.80 -23.31
CA HIS A 22 12.47 3.45 -22.82
C HIS A 22 13.98 3.22 -22.97
N TRP A 23 14.72 3.33 -21.87
CA TRP A 23 16.15 3.65 -21.92
C TRP A 23 17.08 2.45 -22.13
N LYS A 24 16.57 1.21 -22.04
CA LYS A 24 17.40 0.02 -22.18
C LYS A 24 16.64 -1.23 -22.59
N SER A 25 17.39 -2.22 -23.07
CA SER A 25 16.86 -3.55 -23.39
C SER A 25 15.78 -3.49 -24.47
N ASN A 26 15.97 -2.55 -25.41
CA ASN A 26 15.03 -2.28 -26.51
C ASN A 26 14.97 -3.40 -27.55
N THR A 27 15.89 -4.36 -27.50
CA THR A 27 15.80 -5.62 -28.27
C THR A 27 14.56 -6.44 -27.94
N ASN A 28 13.97 -6.26 -26.76
CA ASN A 28 12.74 -6.92 -26.34
C ASN A 28 11.57 -5.93 -26.16
N ILE A 29 11.63 -4.75 -26.81
CA ILE A 29 10.63 -3.68 -26.61
C ILE A 29 9.19 -4.16 -26.83
N ASP A 30 8.96 -5.03 -27.81
CA ASP A 30 7.63 -5.58 -28.09
C ASP A 30 7.05 -6.37 -26.91
N LYS A 31 7.90 -7.07 -26.14
CA LYS A 31 7.45 -7.78 -24.92
C LYS A 31 7.09 -6.80 -23.82
N ALA A 32 7.80 -5.68 -23.71
CA ALA A 32 7.47 -4.63 -22.75
C ALA A 32 6.14 -3.95 -23.12
N LEU A 33 5.90 -3.69 -24.42
CA LEU A 33 4.66 -3.06 -24.91
C LEU A 33 3.40 -3.92 -24.72
N ILE A 34 3.54 -5.24 -24.56
CA ILE A 34 2.43 -6.14 -24.21
C ILE A 34 2.39 -6.52 -22.72
N GLY A 35 3.23 -5.89 -21.88
CA GLY A 35 3.26 -6.10 -20.42
C GLY A 35 3.93 -7.39 -19.94
N VAL A 36 4.59 -8.13 -20.83
CA VAL A 36 5.32 -9.37 -20.47
C VAL A 36 6.62 -9.02 -19.74
N ASP A 37 7.34 -8.01 -20.24
CA ASP A 37 8.56 -7.44 -19.67
C ASP A 37 8.31 -6.05 -19.03
N ASP A 38 9.30 -5.55 -18.29
CA ASP A 38 9.25 -4.26 -17.60
C ASP A 38 9.33 -3.08 -18.58
N LEU A 39 8.58 -2.01 -18.33
CA LEU A 39 8.79 -0.72 -18.99
C LEU A 39 9.89 0.05 -18.24
N ASP A 40 11.12 0.02 -18.74
CA ASP A 40 12.26 0.76 -18.21
C ASP A 40 12.25 2.21 -18.72
N ILE A 41 11.47 3.06 -18.08
CA ILE A 41 11.25 4.45 -18.49
C ILE A 41 12.24 5.40 -17.79
N LEU A 42 13.03 6.14 -18.55
CA LEU A 42 13.81 7.29 -18.07
C LEU A 42 13.05 8.57 -18.39
N VAL A 43 12.84 9.43 -17.40
CA VAL A 43 12.13 10.71 -17.55
C VAL A 43 13.02 11.86 -17.09
N ALA A 44 12.89 13.01 -17.73
CA ALA A 44 13.49 14.25 -17.25
C ALA A 44 13.00 14.57 -15.82
N PRO A 45 13.89 14.87 -14.85
CA PRO A 45 13.47 15.18 -13.47
C PRO A 45 12.44 16.31 -13.35
N ALA A 46 12.42 17.25 -14.30
CA ALA A 46 11.47 18.36 -14.34
C ALA A 46 10.00 17.89 -14.54
N ASP A 47 9.78 16.75 -15.18
CA ASP A 47 8.43 16.22 -15.44
C ASP A 47 7.89 15.33 -14.29
N ALA A 48 8.60 15.21 -13.17
CA ALA A 48 8.22 14.33 -12.07
C ALA A 48 6.81 14.59 -11.51
N GLN A 49 6.40 15.87 -11.43
CA GLN A 49 5.05 16.22 -10.99
C GLN A 49 3.98 15.79 -11.99
N LYS A 50 4.22 15.98 -13.31
CA LYS A 50 3.31 15.55 -14.37
C LYS A 50 3.15 14.02 -14.37
N ILE A 51 4.26 13.28 -14.22
CA ILE A 51 4.24 11.82 -14.10
C ILE A 51 3.38 11.36 -12.92
N ASN A 52 3.55 11.96 -11.75
CA ASN A 52 2.77 11.59 -10.58
C ASN A 52 1.26 11.82 -10.79
N LYS A 53 0.88 12.89 -11.52
CA LYS A 53 -0.51 13.17 -11.90
C LYS A 53 -1.05 12.08 -12.84
N ILE A 54 -0.34 11.79 -13.92
CA ILE A 54 -0.72 10.73 -14.89
C ILE A 54 -0.87 9.38 -14.20
N PHE A 55 0.07 9.01 -13.33
CA PHE A 55 0.01 7.75 -12.60
C PHE A 55 -1.20 7.68 -11.66
N SER A 56 -1.54 8.78 -10.99
CA SER A 56 -2.74 8.86 -10.16
C SER A 56 -4.01 8.64 -10.99
N GLU A 57 -4.12 9.30 -12.14
CA GLU A 57 -5.29 9.22 -13.04
C GLU A 57 -5.47 7.81 -13.63
N LEU A 58 -4.37 7.13 -13.96
CA LEU A 58 -4.37 5.77 -14.51
C LEU A 58 -4.35 4.66 -13.44
N ALA A 59 -4.52 5.01 -12.16
CA ALA A 59 -4.43 4.08 -11.03
C ALA A 59 -3.13 3.24 -11.01
N ILE A 60 -2.03 3.84 -11.48
CA ILE A 60 -0.67 3.30 -11.40
C ILE A 60 -0.09 3.72 -10.06
N ILE A 61 0.21 2.76 -9.19
CA ILE A 61 0.69 3.05 -7.84
C ILE A 61 2.16 2.72 -7.66
N ARG A 62 2.81 3.50 -6.79
CA ARG A 62 4.15 3.21 -6.30
C ARG A 62 4.16 1.84 -5.60
N ALA A 63 5.26 1.09 -5.72
CA ALA A 63 5.50 -0.10 -4.91
C ALA A 63 6.88 -0.08 -4.23
N TYR A 64 6.89 0.05 -2.92
CA TYR A 64 8.09 0.22 -2.13
C TYR A 64 8.92 -1.05 -2.02
N SER A 65 10.21 -0.95 -2.32
CA SER A 65 11.17 -2.05 -2.20
C SER A 65 12.16 -1.79 -1.06
N ALA A 66 12.85 -2.85 -0.60
CA ALA A 66 13.95 -2.68 0.36
C ALA A 66 15.11 -1.81 -0.21
N LYS A 67 15.20 -1.68 -1.54
CA LYS A 67 16.24 -0.87 -2.19
C LYS A 67 15.96 0.63 -2.11
N ASP A 68 14.70 1.03 -1.91
CA ASP A 68 14.31 2.45 -1.90
C ASP A 68 14.98 3.24 -0.77
N ALA A 69 15.41 2.55 0.30
CA ALA A 69 16.17 3.16 1.40
C ALA A 69 17.54 3.69 0.96
N TRP A 70 18.07 3.24 -0.18
CA TRP A 70 19.42 3.59 -0.62
C TRP A 70 19.59 3.80 -2.12
N GLN A 71 18.60 3.46 -2.93
CA GLN A 71 18.56 3.71 -4.37
C GLN A 71 17.55 4.83 -4.64
N LYS A 72 18.06 6.06 -4.75
CA LYS A 72 17.26 7.24 -5.10
C LYS A 72 16.98 7.26 -6.60
N ASP A 73 15.94 8.01 -6.98
CA ASP A 73 15.61 8.34 -8.37
C ASP A 73 15.28 7.13 -9.27
N ILE A 74 15.09 5.95 -8.67
CA ILE A 74 14.71 4.73 -9.36
C ILE A 74 13.61 4.07 -8.57
N TYR A 75 12.44 3.96 -9.19
CA TYR A 75 11.20 3.67 -8.52
C TYR A 75 10.39 2.64 -9.30
N HIS A 76 9.71 1.77 -8.56
CA HIS A 76 8.81 0.77 -9.11
C HIS A 76 7.37 1.26 -9.03
N TYR A 77 6.69 1.24 -10.16
CA TYR A 77 5.27 1.54 -10.26
C TYR A 77 4.54 0.37 -10.92
N TYR A 78 3.32 0.14 -10.51
CA TYR A 78 2.50 -0.94 -11.04
C TYR A 78 1.10 -0.43 -11.35
N GLY A 79 0.53 -0.92 -12.43
CA GLY A 79 -0.89 -0.79 -12.75
C GLY A 79 -1.43 -2.12 -13.27
N ILE A 80 -2.75 -2.25 -13.33
CA ILE A 80 -3.38 -3.44 -13.91
C ILE A 80 -3.84 -3.16 -15.33
N ASP A 81 -3.47 -4.04 -16.25
CA ASP A 81 -4.12 -4.12 -17.55
C ASP A 81 -5.27 -5.13 -17.45
N THR A 82 -6.50 -4.64 -17.50
CA THR A 82 -7.71 -5.45 -17.34
C THR A 82 -7.99 -6.33 -18.56
N ASN A 83 -7.51 -5.94 -19.75
CA ASN A 83 -7.68 -6.71 -20.98
C ASN A 83 -6.82 -7.98 -20.96
N SER A 84 -5.55 -7.85 -20.57
CA SER A 84 -4.63 -8.98 -20.47
C SER A 84 -4.63 -9.68 -19.12
N ALA A 85 -5.32 -9.12 -18.12
CA ALA A 85 -5.31 -9.55 -16.72
C ALA A 85 -3.90 -9.61 -16.10
N GLN A 86 -3.02 -8.69 -16.52
CA GLN A 86 -1.63 -8.65 -16.08
C GLN A 86 -1.30 -7.40 -15.29
N LEU A 87 -0.32 -7.55 -14.39
CA LEU A 87 0.25 -6.44 -13.65
C LEU A 87 1.40 -5.85 -14.48
N VAL A 88 1.19 -4.65 -15.01
CA VAL A 88 2.19 -3.91 -15.78
C VAL A 88 3.17 -3.25 -14.81
N HIS A 89 4.46 -3.43 -15.05
CA HIS A 89 5.52 -2.84 -14.25
C HIS A 89 6.18 -1.67 -15.00
N VAL A 90 6.07 -0.48 -14.43
CA VAL A 90 6.82 0.70 -14.89
C VAL A 90 8.01 0.89 -13.94
N HIS A 91 9.20 0.60 -14.43
CA HIS A 91 10.45 0.84 -13.73
C HIS A 91 10.93 2.24 -14.11
N LEU A 92 10.54 3.22 -13.30
CA LEU A 92 10.75 4.64 -13.56
C LEU A 92 12.10 5.10 -13.04
N HIS A 93 12.87 5.80 -13.88
CA HIS A 93 14.17 6.39 -13.56
C HIS A 93 14.12 7.89 -13.81
N TYR A 94 14.63 8.67 -12.86
CA TYR A 94 14.91 10.10 -13.02
C TYR A 94 16.42 10.36 -13.16
N ALA A 95 17.25 9.34 -12.92
CA ALA A 95 18.71 9.42 -13.00
C ALA A 95 19.28 8.16 -13.66
N LEU A 96 20.40 8.33 -14.38
CA LEU A 96 21.13 7.23 -15.00
C LEU A 96 22.14 6.63 -14.02
N VAL A 97 21.61 5.94 -13.00
CA VAL A 97 22.44 5.30 -11.98
C VAL A 97 22.85 3.89 -12.43
N VAL A 98 24.15 3.65 -12.55
CA VAL A 98 24.75 2.38 -12.98
C VAL A 98 25.74 1.83 -11.94
N GLY A 99 26.04 0.54 -12.04
CA GLY A 99 26.94 -0.15 -11.11
C GLY A 99 26.46 -1.55 -10.76
N TYR A 100 26.91 -2.04 -9.61
CA TYR A 100 26.53 -3.35 -9.10
C TYR A 100 25.12 -3.32 -8.49
N ASP A 101 24.38 -4.43 -8.56
CA ASP A 101 22.96 -4.48 -8.15
C ASP A 101 22.71 -4.19 -6.66
N TYR A 102 23.75 -4.28 -5.83
CA TYR A 102 23.75 -4.00 -4.39
C TYR A 102 24.35 -2.63 -4.03
N ASP A 103 24.95 -1.93 -4.99
CA ASP A 103 25.39 -0.53 -4.86
C ASP A 103 25.63 0.06 -6.26
N LYS A 104 24.58 0.68 -6.82
CA LYS A 104 24.69 1.46 -8.06
C LYS A 104 25.39 2.77 -7.72
N ASN A 105 26.70 2.78 -7.83
CA ASN A 105 27.55 3.82 -7.25
C ASN A 105 27.88 5.00 -8.20
N PHE A 106 27.46 4.92 -9.46
CA PHE A 106 27.76 5.94 -10.47
C PHE A 106 26.47 6.54 -11.00
N ASN A 107 26.33 7.86 -10.92
CA ASN A 107 25.21 8.61 -11.49
C ASN A 107 25.70 9.39 -12.71
N LEU A 108 25.41 8.90 -13.92
CA LEU A 108 25.92 9.49 -15.14
C LEU A 108 25.21 10.81 -15.44
N PRO A 109 25.91 11.95 -15.57
CA PRO A 109 25.33 13.29 -15.70
C PRO A 109 24.90 13.59 -17.14
N ILE A 110 24.21 12.64 -17.78
CA ILE A 110 23.83 12.69 -19.20
C ILE A 110 22.34 12.47 -19.43
N VAL A 111 21.49 12.60 -18.41
CA VAL A 111 20.04 12.36 -18.57
C VAL A 111 19.44 13.22 -19.69
N ALA A 112 19.76 14.52 -19.71
CA ALA A 112 19.26 15.42 -20.75
C ALA A 112 19.75 15.02 -22.14
N GLN A 113 21.05 14.79 -22.29
CA GLN A 113 21.69 14.35 -23.53
C GLN A 113 21.11 13.02 -24.00
N TYR A 114 20.87 12.08 -23.08
CA TYR A 114 20.33 10.76 -23.37
C TYR A 114 18.88 10.81 -23.88
N LEU A 115 18.10 11.77 -23.40
CA LEU A 115 16.72 12.02 -23.84
C LEU A 115 16.64 12.79 -25.16
N ASN A 116 17.70 13.53 -25.52
CA ASN A 116 17.77 14.27 -26.78
C ASN A 116 17.92 13.31 -27.98
N ASN A 117 17.37 13.72 -29.12
CA ASN A 117 17.37 12.97 -30.37
C ASN A 117 16.69 11.59 -30.26
N ARG A 118 15.71 11.44 -29.36
CA ARG A 118 14.92 10.21 -29.22
C ARG A 118 14.22 9.83 -30.54
N GLN A 119 14.13 8.54 -30.81
CA GLN A 119 13.46 7.98 -31.98
C GLN A 119 12.09 7.43 -31.59
N GLY A 120 11.08 7.70 -32.41
CA GLY A 120 9.76 7.07 -32.26
C GLY A 120 9.80 5.61 -32.69
N TYR A 121 9.22 4.73 -31.87
CA TYR A 121 8.97 3.34 -32.20
C TYR A 121 7.54 2.99 -31.77
N LYS A 122 6.64 2.74 -32.73
CA LYS A 122 5.19 2.63 -32.45
C LYS A 122 4.72 3.86 -31.63
N ASN A 123 4.18 3.64 -30.42
CA ASN A 123 3.70 4.69 -29.53
C ASN A 123 4.71 5.07 -28.42
N ILE A 124 5.95 4.57 -28.47
CA ILE A 124 6.97 4.81 -27.44
C ILE A 124 8.21 5.50 -28.03
N HIS A 125 8.95 6.24 -27.21
CA HIS A 125 10.24 6.81 -27.59
C HIS A 125 11.40 5.96 -27.09
N LEU A 126 12.38 5.74 -27.96
CA LEU A 126 13.63 5.03 -27.67
C LEU A 126 14.82 6.00 -27.79
N PRO A 127 15.93 5.78 -27.05
CA PRO A 127 17.18 6.46 -27.37
C PRO A 127 17.67 6.03 -28.76
N VAL A 128 18.54 6.84 -29.39
CA VAL A 128 19.29 6.35 -30.55
C VAL A 128 20.14 5.14 -30.17
N VAL A 129 20.31 4.22 -31.12
CA VAL A 129 20.95 2.92 -30.92
C VAL A 129 22.34 3.07 -30.28
N GLU A 130 23.11 4.06 -30.72
CA GLU A 130 24.47 4.33 -30.28
C GLU A 130 24.53 4.70 -28.79
N LYS A 131 23.56 5.47 -28.28
CA LYS A 131 23.49 5.85 -26.86
C LYS A 131 23.20 4.63 -25.98
N GLU A 132 22.27 3.78 -26.40
CA GLU A 132 21.99 2.51 -25.72
C GLU A 132 23.21 1.59 -25.74
N TYR A 133 23.89 1.50 -26.88
CA TYR A 133 25.11 0.70 -27.06
C TYR A 133 26.24 1.12 -26.11
N ILE A 134 26.58 2.41 -26.08
CA ILE A 134 27.61 2.96 -25.18
C ILE A 134 27.26 2.63 -23.71
N LEU A 135 26.01 2.87 -23.33
CA LEU A 135 25.54 2.65 -21.96
C LEU A 135 25.51 1.16 -21.59
N LEU A 136 25.20 0.27 -22.53
CA LEU A 136 25.24 -1.17 -22.32
C LEU A 136 26.66 -1.64 -22.01
N ILE A 137 27.67 -1.21 -22.77
CA ILE A 137 29.08 -1.57 -22.51
C ILE A 137 29.50 -1.13 -21.11
N ILE A 138 29.21 0.12 -20.72
CA ILE A 138 29.47 0.64 -19.38
C ILE A 138 28.84 -0.29 -18.32
N ARG A 139 27.57 -0.65 -18.50
CA ARG A 139 26.83 -1.52 -17.57
C ARG A 139 27.41 -2.93 -17.49
N LEU A 140 27.78 -3.53 -18.64
CA LEU A 140 28.36 -4.87 -18.70
C LEU A 140 29.72 -4.92 -17.99
N LEU A 141 30.57 -3.92 -18.19
CA LEU A 141 31.85 -3.82 -17.50
C LEU A 141 31.69 -3.66 -15.99
N LEU A 142 30.83 -2.74 -15.54
CA LEU A 142 30.63 -2.50 -14.11
C LEU A 142 30.00 -3.70 -13.38
N LYS A 143 29.07 -4.43 -14.03
CA LYS A 143 28.45 -5.64 -13.46
C LYS A 143 29.43 -6.82 -13.36
N ASN A 144 30.48 -6.84 -14.18
CA ASN A 144 31.50 -7.89 -14.21
C ASN A 144 32.87 -7.41 -13.67
N ALA A 145 32.87 -6.32 -12.90
CA ALA A 145 34.06 -5.83 -12.22
C ALA A 145 34.52 -6.76 -11.07
N LEU A 146 35.69 -6.47 -10.50
CA LEU A 146 36.26 -7.22 -9.39
C LEU A 146 35.36 -7.26 -8.16
N THR A 147 34.72 -6.14 -7.80
CA THR A 147 33.83 -6.04 -6.63
C THR A 147 32.66 -7.05 -6.68
N PRO A 148 31.81 -7.09 -7.73
CA PRO A 148 30.82 -8.15 -7.92
C PRO A 148 31.37 -9.58 -7.83
N PHE A 149 32.58 -9.81 -8.35
CA PHE A 149 33.24 -11.12 -8.30
C PHE A 149 33.58 -11.52 -6.86
N LEU A 150 34.27 -10.66 -6.11
CA LEU A 150 34.65 -10.91 -4.71
C LEU A 150 33.45 -11.10 -3.78
N LEU A 151 32.34 -10.42 -4.04
CA LEU A 151 31.11 -10.53 -3.25
C LEU A 151 30.29 -11.80 -3.55
N SER A 152 30.56 -12.45 -4.69
CA SER A 152 29.92 -13.73 -5.04
C SER A 152 30.48 -14.87 -4.17
N LEU A 153 29.71 -15.95 -3.99
CA LEU A 153 30.14 -17.09 -3.18
C LEU A 153 31.29 -17.85 -3.87
N PRO A 154 32.22 -18.50 -3.12
CA PRO A 154 33.35 -19.22 -3.71
C PRO A 154 32.99 -20.23 -4.82
N PRO A 155 31.91 -21.04 -4.71
CA PRO A 155 31.50 -21.93 -5.80
C PRO A 155 31.12 -21.17 -7.09
N VAL A 156 30.53 -19.98 -6.96
CA VAL A 156 30.17 -19.13 -8.09
C VAL A 156 31.42 -18.53 -8.73
N GLN A 157 32.41 -18.12 -7.93
CA GLN A 157 33.69 -17.61 -8.41
C GLN A 157 34.45 -18.67 -9.23
N LEU A 158 34.57 -19.89 -8.70
CA LEU A 158 35.20 -21.02 -9.39
C LEU A 158 34.52 -21.33 -10.72
N ARG A 159 33.18 -21.34 -10.74
CA ARG A 159 32.41 -21.55 -11.97
C ARG A 159 32.67 -20.45 -13.00
N LYS A 160 32.72 -19.18 -12.57
CA LYS A 160 33.04 -18.05 -13.46
C LYS A 160 34.44 -18.21 -14.06
N LEU A 161 35.45 -18.54 -13.24
CA LEU A 161 36.82 -18.77 -13.70
C LEU A 161 36.90 -19.91 -14.72
N LYS A 162 36.28 -21.06 -14.43
CA LYS A 162 36.25 -22.21 -15.35
C LYS A 162 35.57 -21.91 -16.68
N ASN A 163 34.52 -21.08 -16.67
CA ASN A 163 33.75 -20.77 -17.86
C ASN A 163 34.19 -19.48 -18.58
N ALA A 164 35.21 -18.77 -18.08
CA ALA A 164 35.62 -17.48 -18.62
C ALA A 164 35.94 -17.54 -20.12
N ALA A 165 36.65 -18.59 -20.56
CA ALA A 165 36.98 -18.81 -21.97
C ALA A 165 35.76 -19.05 -22.86
N LYS A 166 34.63 -19.47 -22.29
CA LYS A 166 33.35 -19.70 -22.99
C LYS A 166 32.45 -18.46 -23.00
N GLY A 167 32.85 -17.36 -22.36
CA GLY A 167 32.05 -16.15 -22.22
C GLY A 167 31.94 -15.69 -20.76
N VAL A 168 32.43 -14.48 -20.47
CA VAL A 168 32.23 -13.83 -19.15
C VAL A 168 30.80 -13.31 -19.03
N VAL A 169 30.32 -12.60 -20.05
CA VAL A 169 28.92 -12.19 -20.20
C VAL A 169 28.21 -13.25 -21.05
N THR A 170 27.07 -13.76 -20.60
CA THR A 170 26.34 -14.82 -21.30
C THR A 170 24.84 -14.51 -21.38
N GLY A 171 24.13 -15.22 -22.25
CA GLY A 171 22.67 -15.14 -22.36
C GLY A 171 22.18 -13.80 -22.93
N GLY A 172 21.09 -13.27 -22.36
CA GLY A 172 20.42 -12.07 -22.86
C GLY A 172 21.34 -10.85 -22.98
N GLY A 173 22.22 -10.61 -22.01
CA GLY A 173 23.10 -9.43 -22.02
C GLY A 173 24.17 -9.45 -23.12
N TYR A 174 24.65 -10.62 -23.54
CA TYR A 174 25.60 -10.72 -24.65
C TYR A 174 24.88 -10.63 -26.01
N ARG A 175 23.70 -11.24 -26.13
CA ARG A 175 22.86 -11.10 -27.34
C ARG A 175 22.42 -9.66 -27.58
N GLU A 176 22.10 -8.92 -26.51
CA GLU A 176 21.80 -7.48 -26.58
C GLU A 176 23.02 -6.67 -27.07
N PHE A 177 24.22 -7.04 -26.63
CA PHE A 177 25.46 -6.44 -27.11
C PHE A 177 25.70 -6.72 -28.59
N GLU A 178 25.57 -7.97 -29.03
CA GLU A 178 25.75 -8.34 -30.45
C GLU A 178 24.75 -7.62 -31.36
N ASP A 179 23.48 -7.54 -30.96
CA ASP A 179 22.45 -6.82 -31.71
C ASP A 179 22.77 -5.32 -31.83
N LEU A 180 23.08 -4.66 -30.71
CA LEU A 180 23.40 -3.23 -30.72
C LEU A 180 24.71 -2.95 -31.46
N TYR A 181 25.72 -3.82 -31.34
CA TYR A 181 26.98 -3.72 -32.06
C TYR A 181 26.76 -3.72 -33.57
N ASN A 182 25.89 -4.60 -34.07
CA ASN A 182 25.62 -4.72 -35.50
C ASN A 182 24.75 -3.56 -36.04
N ARG A 183 23.92 -2.94 -35.20
CA ARG A 183 23.03 -1.84 -35.60
C ARG A 183 23.62 -0.45 -35.41
N ALA A 184 24.59 -0.29 -34.51
CA ALA A 184 25.18 1.00 -34.19
C ALA A 184 26.11 1.49 -35.32
N ASP A 185 25.98 2.76 -35.67
CA ASP A 185 26.95 3.44 -36.53
C ASP A 185 28.17 3.87 -35.70
N HIS A 186 29.32 3.22 -35.94
CA HIS A 186 30.54 3.47 -35.19
C HIS A 186 31.09 4.91 -35.35
N GLN A 187 30.79 5.59 -36.47
CA GLN A 187 31.16 6.99 -36.63
C GLN A 187 30.31 7.88 -35.71
N LYS A 188 29.00 7.64 -35.65
CA LYS A 188 28.10 8.34 -34.72
C LYS A 188 28.42 8.03 -33.26
N VAL A 189 28.84 6.80 -32.94
CA VAL A 189 29.31 6.44 -31.59
C VAL A 189 30.49 7.34 -31.18
N LYS A 190 31.46 7.55 -32.07
CA LYS A 190 32.57 8.46 -31.82
C LYS A 190 32.09 9.89 -31.55
N GLU A 191 31.23 10.41 -32.42
CA GLU A 191 30.68 11.78 -32.29
C GLU A 191 29.90 11.95 -30.97
N ILE A 192 29.06 10.98 -30.59
CA ILE A 192 28.30 11.01 -29.34
C ILE A 192 29.23 10.95 -28.12
N ILE A 193 30.32 10.19 -28.18
CA ILE A 193 31.30 10.15 -27.08
C ILE A 193 32.00 11.51 -26.93
N GLU A 194 32.38 12.11 -28.04
CA GLU A 194 33.12 13.38 -28.04
C GLU A 194 32.23 14.59 -27.67
N THR A 195 30.92 14.53 -27.95
CA THR A 195 30.00 15.65 -27.71
C THR A 195 29.10 15.49 -26.49
N GLU A 196 28.58 14.29 -26.23
CA GLU A 196 27.58 14.03 -25.19
C GLU A 196 28.14 13.25 -23.98
N PHE A 197 28.96 12.21 -24.21
CA PHE A 197 29.56 11.37 -23.16
C PHE A 197 30.99 11.80 -22.83
N THR A 198 31.21 13.11 -22.67
CA THR A 198 32.54 13.73 -22.49
C THR A 198 33.34 13.27 -21.27
N PHE A 199 32.72 12.48 -20.38
CA PHE A 199 33.41 11.78 -19.29
C PHE A 199 34.17 10.51 -19.74
N LEU A 200 34.04 10.10 -21.01
CA LEU A 200 34.80 9.02 -21.64
C LEU A 200 35.62 9.56 -22.80
N SER A 201 36.78 8.96 -23.06
CA SER A 201 37.46 9.14 -24.33
C SER A 201 37.08 8.03 -25.31
N TYR A 202 37.01 8.35 -26.60
CA TYR A 202 36.74 7.37 -27.64
C TYR A 202 37.79 6.25 -27.67
N THR A 203 39.07 6.58 -27.47
CA THR A 203 40.17 5.60 -27.40
C THR A 203 39.99 4.60 -26.25
N SER A 204 39.52 5.06 -25.10
CA SER A 204 39.20 4.18 -23.98
C SER A 204 37.95 3.34 -24.26
N PHE A 205 36.96 3.92 -24.92
CA PHE A 205 35.75 3.20 -25.32
C PHE A 205 36.04 2.05 -26.29
N GLN A 206 36.91 2.25 -27.29
CA GLN A 206 37.35 1.18 -28.19
C GLN A 206 38.00 0.02 -27.44
N TYR A 207 38.79 0.33 -26.39
CA TYR A 207 39.34 -0.69 -25.52
C TYR A 207 38.23 -1.45 -24.77
N TYR A 208 37.24 -0.75 -24.21
CA TYR A 208 36.09 -1.34 -23.51
C TYR A 208 35.27 -2.26 -24.42
N GLU A 209 34.92 -1.78 -25.61
CA GLU A 209 34.26 -2.55 -26.65
C GLU A 209 35.05 -3.82 -26.98
N SER A 210 36.36 -3.72 -27.21
CA SER A 210 37.19 -4.88 -27.54
C SER A 210 37.19 -5.96 -26.46
N VAL A 211 37.09 -5.56 -25.18
CA VAL A 211 37.02 -6.50 -24.05
C VAL A 211 35.68 -7.20 -24.01
N VAL A 212 34.58 -6.47 -24.23
CA VAL A 212 33.24 -7.06 -24.29
C VAL A 212 33.09 -7.97 -25.51
N LYS A 213 33.59 -7.56 -26.69
CA LYS A 213 33.56 -8.33 -27.93
C LYS A 213 34.36 -9.63 -27.85
N LYS A 214 35.57 -9.61 -27.27
CA LYS A 214 36.38 -10.83 -27.07
C LYS A 214 35.75 -11.77 -26.04
N ASN A 215 35.13 -11.20 -25.01
CA ASN A 215 34.35 -11.88 -23.96
C ASN A 215 35.01 -13.09 -23.26
N ASN A 216 36.33 -13.27 -23.33
CA ASN A 216 37.00 -14.52 -22.96
C ASN A 216 37.86 -14.43 -21.68
N SER A 217 37.98 -13.23 -21.08
CA SER A 217 38.92 -12.98 -19.98
C SER A 217 38.30 -12.17 -18.85
N ILE A 218 38.17 -12.79 -17.67
CA ILE A 218 37.73 -12.10 -16.44
C ILE A 218 38.71 -11.01 -16.04
N ALA A 219 40.02 -11.27 -16.14
CA ALA A 219 41.05 -10.26 -15.85
C ALA A 219 40.94 -9.06 -16.81
N GLY A 220 40.57 -9.32 -18.09
CA GLY A 220 40.25 -8.28 -19.05
C GLY A 220 39.10 -7.38 -18.58
N TYR A 221 37.98 -7.97 -18.14
CA TYR A 221 36.86 -7.22 -17.56
C TYR A 221 37.26 -6.45 -16.30
N PHE A 222 38.10 -7.02 -15.42
CA PHE A 222 38.58 -6.31 -14.23
C PHE A 222 39.42 -5.09 -14.58
N LYS A 223 40.35 -5.23 -15.54
CA LYS A 223 41.20 -4.13 -16.01
C LYS A 223 40.38 -3.03 -16.71
N ALA A 224 39.47 -3.42 -17.60
CA ALA A 224 38.56 -2.50 -18.28
C ALA A 224 37.64 -1.77 -17.30
N ALA A 225 37.01 -2.49 -16.38
CA ALA A 225 36.17 -1.88 -15.35
C ALA A 225 36.96 -0.96 -14.42
N LYS A 226 38.20 -1.29 -14.04
CA LYS A 226 39.07 -0.41 -13.24
C LYS A 226 39.37 0.89 -13.99
N LYS A 227 39.72 0.81 -15.27
CA LYS A 227 39.98 1.99 -16.12
C LYS A 227 38.72 2.84 -16.28
N LEU A 228 37.59 2.21 -16.61
CA LEU A 228 36.29 2.88 -16.73
C LEU A 228 35.91 3.60 -15.43
N LYS A 229 36.02 2.94 -14.27
CA LYS A 229 35.75 3.53 -12.96
C LYS A 229 36.63 4.76 -12.66
N SER A 230 37.85 4.79 -13.19
CA SER A 230 38.75 5.93 -13.06
C SER A 230 38.26 7.12 -13.88
N GLU A 231 37.84 6.87 -15.13
CA GLU A 231 37.31 7.92 -16.02
C GLU A 231 36.00 8.51 -15.50
N ILE A 232 35.08 7.66 -15.02
CA ILE A 232 33.80 8.09 -14.47
C ILE A 232 33.87 8.45 -12.98
N SER A 233 35.06 8.62 -12.40
CA SER A 233 35.27 8.83 -10.96
C SER A 233 34.56 10.07 -10.42
N LYS A 234 34.39 11.13 -11.22
CA LYS A 234 33.64 12.34 -10.85
C LYS A 234 32.13 12.10 -10.68
N THR A 235 31.58 11.07 -11.31
CA THR A 235 30.15 10.71 -11.27
C THR A 235 29.77 9.85 -10.06
N ARG A 236 30.75 9.60 -9.19
CA ARG A 236 30.71 8.57 -8.17
C ARG A 236 30.17 9.10 -6.84
N VAL A 237 29.33 8.29 -6.19
CA VAL A 237 28.73 8.66 -4.90
C VAL A 237 29.61 8.27 -3.70
N LYS A 238 30.26 7.11 -3.74
CA LYS A 238 31.09 6.55 -2.65
C LYS A 238 32.43 6.04 -3.16
N ASN A 239 33.46 5.99 -2.33
CA ASN A 239 34.74 5.35 -2.68
C ASN A 239 34.63 3.80 -2.79
N GLU A 240 35.67 3.10 -3.30
CA GLU A 240 35.58 1.64 -3.64
C GLU A 240 35.47 0.77 -2.41
N LEU A 241 36.23 1.09 -1.36
CA LEU A 241 36.19 0.35 -0.11
C LEU A 241 34.81 0.49 0.55
N SER A 242 34.29 1.71 0.65
CA SER A 242 32.94 1.98 1.16
C SER A 242 31.89 1.24 0.33
N SER A 243 31.95 1.33 -1.01
CA SER A 243 31.03 0.63 -1.90
C SER A 243 31.08 -0.89 -1.72
N PHE A 244 32.28 -1.47 -1.51
CA PHE A 244 32.46 -2.89 -1.22
C PHE A 244 31.78 -3.30 0.09
N PHE A 245 32.09 -2.64 1.21
CA PHE A 245 31.53 -2.99 2.52
C PHE A 245 30.02 -2.75 2.58
N VAL A 246 29.53 -1.68 1.98
CA VAL A 246 28.09 -1.39 1.87
C VAL A 246 27.40 -2.47 1.03
N SER A 247 27.97 -2.85 -0.12
CA SER A 247 27.44 -3.93 -0.95
C SER A 247 27.43 -5.26 -0.21
N LEU A 248 28.50 -5.56 0.53
CA LEU A 248 28.62 -6.78 1.34
C LEU A 248 27.54 -6.83 2.41
N ALA A 249 27.36 -5.76 3.20
CA ALA A 249 26.35 -5.68 4.24
C ALA A 249 24.93 -5.84 3.70
N ARG A 250 24.62 -5.21 2.54
CA ARG A 250 23.31 -5.37 1.89
C ARG A 250 23.09 -6.79 1.37
N LEU A 251 24.12 -7.38 0.76
CA LEU A 251 24.07 -8.75 0.24
C LEU A 251 23.94 -9.80 1.35
N THR A 252 24.65 -9.63 2.46
CA THR A 252 24.55 -10.53 3.61
C THR A 252 23.17 -10.42 4.27
N ASN A 253 22.63 -9.22 4.40
CA ASN A 253 21.26 -9.02 4.87
C ASN A 253 20.23 -9.71 3.96
N ASP A 254 20.35 -9.57 2.64
CA ASP A 254 19.48 -10.26 1.67
C ASP A 254 19.59 -11.79 1.79
N ARG A 255 20.82 -12.33 1.95
CA ARG A 255 21.04 -13.76 2.18
C ARG A 255 20.39 -14.24 3.47
N PHE A 256 20.53 -13.49 4.56
CA PHE A 256 19.93 -13.81 5.85
C PHE A 256 18.40 -13.76 5.79
N ILE A 257 17.82 -12.74 5.16
CA ILE A 257 16.37 -12.65 4.93
C ILE A 257 15.89 -13.87 4.15
N ASN A 258 16.57 -14.24 3.06
CA ASN A 258 16.18 -15.39 2.24
C ASN A 258 16.31 -16.73 3.00
N LEU A 259 17.34 -16.89 3.83
CA LEU A 259 17.48 -18.06 4.71
C LEU A 259 16.34 -18.11 5.75
N SER A 260 16.03 -16.97 6.38
CA SER A 260 14.96 -16.88 7.38
C SER A 260 13.58 -17.19 6.79
N LYS A 261 13.33 -16.82 5.53
CA LYS A 261 12.10 -17.16 4.79
C LYS A 261 11.95 -18.67 4.59
N LYS A 262 13.04 -19.37 4.25
CA LYS A 262 13.06 -20.84 4.12
C LYS A 262 12.71 -21.52 5.45
N ILE A 263 13.23 -20.99 6.57
CA ILE A 263 12.98 -21.53 7.92
C ILE A 263 11.53 -21.27 8.37
N LYS A 264 10.99 -20.06 8.13
CA LYS A 264 9.68 -19.64 8.67
C LYS A 264 8.45 -20.21 7.95
N ARG A 265 8.59 -21.10 6.95
CA ARG A 265 7.49 -21.76 6.19
C ARG A 265 6.32 -20.82 5.81
N ALA A 266 6.57 -19.53 5.65
CA ALA A 266 5.54 -18.56 5.33
C ALA A 266 5.37 -18.50 3.80
N LYS A 267 4.17 -18.84 3.30
CA LYS A 267 3.77 -18.70 1.89
C LYS A 267 3.58 -17.22 1.52
N ALA A 268 4.63 -16.42 1.62
CA ALA A 268 4.65 -15.04 1.14
C ALA A 268 5.52 -14.99 -0.11
N THR A 269 4.94 -14.58 -1.24
CA THR A 269 5.63 -14.32 -2.50
C THR A 269 5.49 -12.84 -2.84
N GLY A 270 6.43 -12.33 -3.64
CA GLY A 270 6.60 -10.89 -3.86
C GLY A 270 7.41 -10.21 -2.75
N ASN A 271 8.10 -9.11 -3.10
CA ASN A 271 9.04 -8.43 -2.21
C ASN A 271 8.75 -6.93 -2.03
N LYS A 272 7.77 -6.37 -2.74
CA LYS A 272 7.42 -4.95 -2.68
C LYS A 272 6.10 -4.70 -1.95
N LEU A 273 5.97 -3.54 -1.31
CA LEU A 273 4.76 -3.12 -0.62
C LEU A 273 4.02 -2.07 -1.48
N PRO A 274 2.70 -2.20 -1.72
CA PRO A 274 1.93 -1.17 -2.42
C PRO A 274 2.01 0.19 -1.73
N GLY A 275 2.01 1.26 -2.53
CA GLY A 275 2.25 2.63 -2.08
C GLY A 275 1.14 3.17 -1.19
N ASN A 276 -0.09 2.73 -1.44
CA ASN A 276 -1.28 3.12 -0.69
C ASN A 276 -1.57 2.19 0.50
N GLY A 277 -0.58 1.39 0.91
CA GLY A 277 -0.63 0.50 2.07
C GLY A 277 -1.28 -0.85 1.79
N GLY A 278 -1.30 -1.71 2.82
CA GLY A 278 -1.82 -3.06 2.72
C GLY A 278 -3.34 -3.11 2.60
N ARG A 279 -3.88 -4.22 2.09
CA ARG A 279 -5.33 -4.48 1.98
C ARG A 279 -5.67 -5.90 2.41
N VAL A 280 -6.84 -6.07 3.00
CA VAL A 280 -7.48 -7.36 3.24
C VAL A 280 -8.69 -7.48 2.33
N ILE A 281 -8.61 -8.41 1.38
CA ILE A 281 -9.67 -8.70 0.40
C ILE A 281 -10.21 -10.09 0.74
N ALA A 282 -11.50 -10.21 1.05
CA ALA A 282 -12.11 -11.47 1.44
C ALA A 282 -13.05 -12.03 0.37
N PHE A 283 -13.13 -13.35 0.32
CA PHE A 283 -14.01 -14.09 -0.58
C PHE A 283 -14.95 -14.97 0.22
N VAL A 284 -16.25 -14.82 -0.01
CA VAL A 284 -17.33 -15.67 0.51
C VAL A 284 -18.16 -16.17 -0.66
N GLY A 285 -18.79 -17.32 -0.51
CA GLY A 285 -19.48 -18.00 -1.60
C GLY A 285 -19.85 -19.43 -1.22
N GLY A 286 -20.86 -19.99 -1.88
CA GLY A 286 -21.27 -21.39 -1.72
C GLY A 286 -20.16 -22.35 -2.15
N ASP A 287 -20.27 -23.62 -1.77
CA ASP A 287 -19.37 -24.64 -2.33
C ASP A 287 -19.64 -24.76 -3.84
N GLY A 288 -18.59 -24.95 -4.66
CA GLY A 288 -18.71 -24.92 -6.13
C GLY A 288 -18.76 -23.53 -6.80
N ALA A 289 -18.85 -22.44 -6.03
CA ALA A 289 -18.90 -21.06 -6.57
C ALA A 289 -17.56 -20.49 -7.09
N GLY A 290 -16.48 -21.28 -7.11
CA GLY A 290 -15.18 -20.83 -7.65
C GLY A 290 -14.35 -19.89 -6.75
N LYS A 291 -14.60 -19.87 -5.43
CA LYS A 291 -13.85 -19.03 -4.46
C LYS A 291 -12.34 -19.24 -4.51
N SER A 292 -11.90 -20.47 -4.24
CA SER A 292 -10.46 -20.79 -4.13
C SER A 292 -9.76 -20.61 -5.48
N THR A 293 -10.47 -20.82 -6.60
CA THR A 293 -9.99 -20.52 -7.95
C THR A 293 -9.68 -19.03 -8.10
N ASN A 294 -10.63 -18.14 -7.80
CA ASN A 294 -10.43 -16.69 -7.89
C ASN A 294 -9.37 -16.16 -6.92
N VAL A 295 -9.32 -16.70 -5.69
CA VAL A 295 -8.27 -16.39 -4.71
C VAL A 295 -6.88 -16.72 -5.26
N ASN A 296 -6.70 -17.91 -5.86
CA ASN A 296 -5.41 -18.35 -6.39
C ASN A 296 -4.99 -17.56 -7.64
N LEU A 297 -5.94 -17.22 -8.50
CA LEU A 297 -5.66 -16.44 -9.71
C LEU A 297 -5.24 -15.01 -9.36
N LEU A 298 -6.00 -14.32 -8.50
CA LEU A 298 -5.64 -12.99 -8.01
C LEU A 298 -4.30 -13.01 -7.28
N TYR A 299 -4.04 -14.05 -6.48
CA TYR A 299 -2.74 -14.26 -5.85
C TYR A 299 -1.60 -14.41 -6.87
N LYS A 300 -1.80 -15.18 -7.94
CA LYS A 300 -0.78 -15.40 -8.98
C LYS A 300 -0.39 -14.07 -9.65
N VAL A 301 -1.37 -13.22 -9.95
CA VAL A 301 -1.13 -11.90 -10.55
C VAL A 301 -0.41 -10.96 -9.57
N LEU A 302 -0.98 -10.72 -8.38
CA LEU A 302 -0.45 -9.75 -7.42
C LEU A 302 0.92 -10.17 -6.87
N SER A 303 1.09 -11.46 -6.57
CA SER A 303 2.27 -11.95 -5.87
C SER A 303 3.52 -12.10 -6.75
N ARG A 304 3.38 -11.90 -8.07
CA ARG A 304 4.52 -11.77 -8.99
C ARG A 304 5.47 -10.65 -8.53
N HIS A 305 4.93 -9.57 -7.97
CA HIS A 305 5.73 -8.42 -7.54
C HIS A 305 5.38 -7.86 -6.15
N LEU A 306 4.11 -7.90 -5.76
CA LEU A 306 3.63 -7.34 -4.49
C LEU A 306 3.57 -8.40 -3.41
N LYS A 307 3.96 -8.03 -2.18
CA LYS A 307 3.96 -8.92 -1.03
C LYS A 307 2.53 -9.32 -0.65
N THR A 308 2.14 -10.51 -1.09
CA THR A 308 0.75 -11.00 -0.99
C THR A 308 0.69 -12.31 -0.21
N HIS A 309 -0.37 -12.49 0.59
CA HIS A 309 -0.59 -13.69 1.39
C HIS A 309 -2.00 -14.22 1.19
N ILE A 310 -2.15 -15.54 1.20
CA ILE A 310 -3.46 -16.18 1.34
C ILE A 310 -3.60 -16.66 2.79
N ILE A 311 -4.73 -16.33 3.43
CA ILE A 311 -5.09 -16.85 4.75
C ILE A 311 -6.49 -17.45 4.67
N HIS A 312 -6.64 -18.70 5.10
CA HIS A 312 -7.92 -19.37 5.13
C HIS A 312 -8.51 -19.30 6.55
N ILE A 313 -9.66 -18.63 6.71
CA ILE A 313 -10.34 -18.54 8.02
C ILE A 313 -11.18 -19.78 8.30
N GLY A 314 -11.75 -20.41 7.26
CA GLY A 314 -12.50 -21.66 7.42
C GLY A 314 -11.67 -22.84 7.91
N ARG A 315 -10.38 -22.88 7.56
CA ARG A 315 -9.40 -23.88 8.03
C ARG A 315 -8.19 -23.17 8.68
N PRO A 316 -8.38 -22.57 9.87
CA PRO A 316 -7.37 -21.71 10.48
C PRO A 316 -6.23 -22.52 11.09
N GLY A 317 -5.04 -21.92 11.16
CA GLY A 317 -3.93 -22.46 11.94
C GLY A 317 -4.20 -22.36 13.45
N LYS A 318 -3.62 -23.27 14.22
CA LYS A 318 -3.82 -23.35 15.68
C LYS A 318 -3.32 -22.09 16.40
N SER A 319 -4.12 -21.58 17.33
CA SER A 319 -3.76 -20.55 18.30
C SER A 319 -3.25 -21.16 19.60
N VAL A 320 -2.50 -20.38 20.39
CA VAL A 320 -2.02 -20.85 21.70
C VAL A 320 -3.23 -21.14 22.60
N THR A 321 -4.13 -20.16 22.73
CA THR A 321 -5.38 -20.30 23.50
C THR A 321 -6.25 -21.45 22.99
N GLY A 322 -6.48 -21.55 21.68
CA GLY A 322 -7.25 -22.65 21.10
C GLY A 322 -6.58 -24.02 21.31
N THR A 323 -5.25 -24.08 21.33
CA THR A 323 -4.52 -25.32 21.66
C THR A 323 -4.72 -25.70 23.12
N LEU A 324 -4.62 -24.76 24.05
CA LEU A 324 -4.90 -25.00 25.47
C LEU A 324 -6.33 -25.50 25.68
N ILE A 325 -7.31 -24.86 25.04
CA ILE A 325 -8.72 -25.31 25.11
C ILE A 325 -8.88 -26.71 24.52
N LYS A 326 -8.20 -27.05 23.41
CA LYS A 326 -8.23 -28.40 22.84
C LYS A 326 -7.61 -29.46 23.77
N VAL A 327 -6.60 -29.10 24.55
CA VAL A 327 -6.03 -30.00 25.58
C VAL A 327 -7.06 -30.24 26.67
N VAL A 328 -7.69 -29.19 27.22
CA VAL A 328 -8.78 -29.33 28.20
C VAL A 328 -9.94 -30.16 27.62
N ASN A 329 -10.31 -29.89 26.37
CA ASN A 329 -11.35 -30.62 25.66
C ASN A 329 -11.08 -32.13 25.59
N LYS A 330 -9.81 -32.54 25.43
CA LYS A 330 -9.42 -33.96 25.43
C LYS A 330 -9.79 -34.63 26.75
N PHE A 331 -9.47 -34.01 27.90
CA PHE A 331 -9.83 -34.55 29.21
C PHE A 331 -11.35 -34.59 29.43
N VAL A 332 -12.07 -33.53 29.06
CA VAL A 332 -13.54 -33.47 29.14
C VAL A 332 -14.20 -34.57 28.28
N SER A 333 -13.66 -34.81 27.08
CA SER A 333 -14.15 -35.86 26.18
C SER A 333 -13.93 -37.27 26.76
N LEU A 334 -12.78 -37.50 27.42
CA LEU A 334 -12.46 -38.76 28.10
C LEU A 334 -13.37 -38.99 29.31
N ALA A 335 -13.76 -37.93 30.02
CA ALA A 335 -14.70 -37.99 31.13
C ALA A 335 -16.18 -38.15 30.70
N GLY A 336 -16.47 -38.32 29.40
CA GLY A 336 -17.82 -38.63 28.90
C GLY A 336 -18.73 -37.42 28.65
N PHE A 337 -18.27 -36.19 28.90
CA PHE A 337 -19.09 -34.97 28.74
C PHE A 337 -19.14 -34.48 27.27
N LYS A 338 -19.74 -35.27 26.37
CA LYS A 338 -19.77 -35.02 24.91
C LYS A 338 -20.26 -33.62 24.52
N LYS A 339 -21.37 -33.14 25.11
CA LYS A 339 -21.95 -31.81 24.81
C LYS A 339 -21.03 -30.65 25.22
N TYR A 340 -20.40 -30.75 26.40
CA TYR A 340 -19.44 -29.75 26.87
C TYR A 340 -18.17 -29.77 26.03
N SER A 341 -17.71 -30.97 25.66
CA SER A 341 -16.58 -31.15 24.75
C SER A 341 -16.82 -30.46 23.40
N LEU A 342 -18.01 -30.61 22.82
CA LEU A 342 -18.37 -29.92 21.58
C LEU A 342 -18.36 -28.39 21.74
N ALA A 343 -18.84 -27.86 22.87
CA ALA A 343 -18.79 -26.43 23.16
C ALA A 343 -17.35 -25.90 23.26
N LEU A 344 -16.46 -26.63 23.95
CA LEU A 344 -15.03 -26.28 24.04
C LEU A 344 -14.34 -26.34 22.67
N TYR A 345 -14.69 -27.31 21.82
CA TYR A 345 -14.17 -27.39 20.46
C TYR A 345 -14.54 -26.14 19.65
N TYR A 346 -15.80 -25.71 19.65
CA TYR A 346 -16.23 -24.50 18.94
C TYR A 346 -15.58 -23.24 19.50
N LEU A 347 -15.42 -23.14 20.83
CA LEU A 347 -14.69 -22.03 21.44
C LEU A 347 -13.22 -22.00 21.00
N ALA A 348 -12.54 -23.15 20.99
CA ALA A 348 -11.17 -23.25 20.50
C ALA A 348 -11.05 -22.81 19.03
N LEU A 349 -11.99 -23.25 18.19
CA LEU A 349 -12.06 -22.86 16.78
C LEU A 349 -12.28 -21.35 16.61
N ALA A 350 -13.11 -20.72 17.44
CA ALA A 350 -13.32 -19.28 17.43
C ALA A 350 -12.00 -18.51 17.70
N TYR A 351 -11.19 -18.96 18.67
CA TYR A 351 -9.87 -18.38 18.94
C TYR A 351 -8.87 -18.60 17.79
N ASP A 352 -8.89 -19.77 17.16
CA ASP A 352 -8.05 -20.07 15.99
C ASP A 352 -8.40 -19.14 14.81
N ARG A 353 -9.70 -18.94 14.54
CA ARG A 353 -10.20 -17.98 13.52
C ARG A 353 -9.82 -16.55 13.86
N LEU A 354 -9.98 -16.12 15.10
CA LEU A 354 -9.56 -14.78 15.54
C LEU A 354 -8.05 -14.55 15.37
N LYS A 355 -7.21 -15.55 15.69
CA LYS A 355 -5.77 -15.46 15.43
C LYS A 355 -5.46 -15.33 13.93
N ALA A 356 -6.14 -16.10 13.08
CA ALA A 356 -5.97 -16.02 11.63
C ALA A 356 -6.34 -14.63 11.11
N PHE A 357 -7.45 -14.05 11.60
CA PHE A 357 -7.87 -12.70 11.22
C PHE A 357 -6.93 -11.61 11.75
N ASN A 358 -6.49 -11.68 13.00
CA ASN A 358 -5.51 -10.75 13.55
C ASN A 358 -4.18 -10.81 12.79
N LYS A 359 -3.76 -12.00 12.34
CA LYS A 359 -2.59 -12.14 11.45
C LYS A 359 -2.81 -11.38 10.13
N ALA A 360 -4.00 -11.46 9.53
CA ALA A 360 -4.34 -10.71 8.33
C ALA A 360 -4.25 -9.19 8.56
N GLN A 361 -4.86 -8.69 9.64
CA GLN A 361 -4.79 -7.28 10.03
C GLN A 361 -3.35 -6.81 10.27
N ASN A 362 -2.53 -7.61 10.94
CA ASN A 362 -1.11 -7.28 11.16
C ASN A 362 -0.33 -7.20 9.84
N ILE A 363 -0.59 -8.09 8.88
CA ILE A 363 0.06 -8.03 7.56
C ILE A 363 -0.36 -6.75 6.83
N ARG A 364 -1.65 -6.43 6.84
CA ARG A 364 -2.23 -5.19 6.27
C ARG A 364 -1.58 -3.94 6.86
N GLN A 365 -1.51 -3.84 8.19
CA GLN A 365 -0.89 -2.70 8.88
C GLN A 365 0.61 -2.54 8.53
N ASN A 366 1.29 -3.63 8.19
CA ASN A 366 2.67 -3.62 7.71
C ASN A 366 2.79 -3.42 6.19
N GLY A 367 1.72 -2.97 5.52
CA GLY A 367 1.72 -2.66 4.08
C GLY A 367 1.49 -3.85 3.15
N GLY A 368 1.27 -5.07 3.67
CA GLY A 368 1.10 -6.28 2.85
C GLY A 368 -0.33 -6.50 2.37
N LEU A 369 -0.49 -7.20 1.25
CA LEU A 369 -1.78 -7.65 0.74
C LEU A 369 -2.17 -9.00 1.33
N VAL A 370 -3.45 -9.17 1.65
CA VAL A 370 -4.01 -10.42 2.17
C VAL A 370 -5.29 -10.77 1.43
N LEU A 371 -5.33 -11.98 0.88
CA LEU A 371 -6.52 -12.60 0.33
C LEU A 371 -7.07 -13.59 1.36
N LEU A 372 -8.29 -13.35 1.83
CA LEU A 372 -8.97 -14.22 2.79
C LEU A 372 -9.89 -15.20 2.07
N ASP A 373 -9.63 -16.49 2.25
CA ASP A 373 -10.57 -17.54 1.88
C ASP A 373 -11.53 -17.77 3.05
N ARG A 374 -12.76 -17.28 2.87
CA ARG A 374 -13.84 -17.18 3.85
C ARG A 374 -13.61 -16.14 4.95
N ILE A 375 -14.72 -15.61 5.45
CA ILE A 375 -14.80 -14.80 6.67
C ILE A 375 -16.20 -15.00 7.27
N PRO A 376 -16.36 -15.01 8.60
CA PRO A 376 -17.69 -14.99 9.24
C PRO A 376 -18.49 -13.76 8.77
N LEU A 377 -19.72 -13.98 8.32
CA LEU A 377 -20.65 -12.91 7.97
C LEU A 377 -21.96 -13.08 8.75
N LYS A 378 -22.60 -11.95 9.04
CA LYS A 378 -23.97 -11.94 9.60
C LYS A 378 -24.92 -12.57 8.56
N GLY A 379 -25.85 -13.40 9.01
CA GLY A 379 -26.78 -14.13 8.13
C GLY A 379 -26.33 -15.54 7.75
N ILE A 380 -25.05 -15.89 7.93
CA ILE A 380 -24.57 -17.27 7.76
C ILE A 380 -24.63 -17.99 9.11
N THR A 381 -25.33 -19.11 9.16
CA THR A 381 -25.48 -19.94 10.38
C THR A 381 -25.04 -21.39 10.17
N ALA A 382 -24.86 -21.81 8.93
CA ALA A 382 -24.42 -23.17 8.60
C ALA A 382 -22.89 -23.30 8.56
N MET A 383 -22.15 -22.21 8.34
CA MET A 383 -20.70 -22.25 8.19
C MET A 383 -20.00 -21.02 8.75
N ASP A 384 -18.77 -21.21 9.23
CA ASP A 384 -17.90 -20.14 9.73
C ASP A 384 -18.54 -19.16 10.74
N CYS A 385 -19.47 -19.65 11.56
CA CYS A 385 -20.29 -18.87 12.49
C CYS A 385 -20.17 -19.37 13.94
N PRO A 386 -20.69 -18.63 14.92
CA PRO A 386 -20.91 -19.15 16.28
C PRO A 386 -21.84 -20.37 16.25
N ARG A 387 -21.51 -21.42 17.02
CA ARG A 387 -22.31 -22.67 17.06
C ARG A 387 -22.66 -23.15 18.47
N ILE A 388 -22.06 -22.61 19.53
CA ILE A 388 -22.30 -23.09 20.91
C ILE A 388 -23.77 -22.92 21.32
N HIS A 389 -24.45 -21.87 20.84
CA HIS A 389 -25.87 -21.64 21.12
C HIS A 389 -26.80 -22.76 20.62
N THR A 390 -26.38 -23.52 19.61
CA THR A 390 -27.17 -24.65 19.05
C THR A 390 -27.12 -25.90 19.91
N ILE A 391 -26.22 -25.94 20.90
CA ILE A 391 -26.02 -27.11 21.75
C ILE A 391 -27.04 -27.09 22.90
N ASP A 392 -27.87 -28.13 22.97
CA ASP A 392 -28.73 -28.43 24.13
C ASP A 392 -29.60 -27.24 24.56
N ASN A 393 -30.31 -26.61 23.60
CA ASN A 393 -31.14 -25.42 23.82
C ASN A 393 -30.39 -24.28 24.55
N ASN A 394 -29.16 -24.00 24.12
CA ASN A 394 -28.30 -22.93 24.68
C ASN A 394 -27.94 -23.12 26.16
N ARG A 395 -27.84 -24.38 26.63
CA ARG A 395 -27.37 -24.73 27.99
C ARG A 395 -26.06 -24.05 28.39
N PHE A 396 -25.18 -23.78 27.43
CA PHE A 396 -23.87 -23.15 27.65
C PHE A 396 -23.88 -21.64 27.35
N ALA A 397 -24.88 -20.91 27.85
CA ALA A 397 -25.09 -19.49 27.56
C ALA A 397 -23.85 -18.61 27.79
N GLY A 398 -23.05 -18.88 28.83
CA GLY A 398 -21.80 -18.15 29.09
C GLY A 398 -20.75 -18.34 28.00
N LEU A 399 -20.51 -19.59 27.58
CA LEU A 399 -19.57 -19.92 26.49
C LEU A 399 -20.08 -19.41 25.15
N SER A 400 -21.39 -19.47 24.92
CA SER A 400 -22.06 -18.90 23.74
C SER A 400 -21.83 -17.39 23.62
N LYS A 401 -22.03 -16.63 24.71
CA LYS A 401 -21.73 -15.19 24.75
C LYS A 401 -20.25 -14.90 24.47
N LEU A 402 -19.34 -15.72 25.02
CA LEU A 402 -17.90 -15.57 24.78
C LEU A 402 -17.54 -15.84 23.32
N GLU A 403 -18.07 -16.91 22.72
CA GLU A 403 -17.88 -17.24 21.31
C GLU A 403 -18.37 -16.08 20.42
N GLN A 404 -19.60 -15.60 20.64
CA GLN A 404 -20.15 -14.46 19.89
C GLN A 404 -19.26 -13.21 20.03
N LYS A 405 -18.75 -12.91 21.24
CA LYS A 405 -17.82 -11.80 21.47
C LYS A 405 -16.51 -11.96 20.68
N ILE A 406 -16.05 -13.19 20.46
CA ILE A 406 -14.87 -13.48 19.63
C ILE A 406 -15.19 -13.22 18.15
N TYR A 407 -16.29 -13.77 17.63
CA TYR A 407 -16.70 -13.57 16.22
C TYR A 407 -16.99 -12.10 15.90
N ASN A 408 -17.55 -11.33 16.83
CA ASN A 408 -17.81 -9.90 16.66
C ASN A 408 -16.53 -9.06 16.41
N LYS A 409 -15.35 -9.61 16.70
CA LYS A 409 -14.05 -9.00 16.39
C LYS A 409 -13.53 -9.38 15.00
N ILE A 410 -14.10 -10.38 14.34
CA ILE A 410 -13.69 -10.87 13.02
C ILE A 410 -14.51 -10.14 11.96
N LYS A 411 -14.23 -8.85 11.77
CA LYS A 411 -14.90 -7.96 10.81
C LYS A 411 -13.95 -6.83 10.39
N GLY A 412 -14.29 -6.12 9.31
CA GLY A 412 -13.47 -5.02 8.79
C GLY A 412 -12.44 -5.49 7.76
N VAL A 413 -12.94 -5.98 6.63
CA VAL A 413 -12.11 -6.21 5.44
C VAL A 413 -12.22 -4.98 4.54
N ASP A 414 -11.19 -4.70 3.74
CA ASP A 414 -11.20 -3.53 2.86
C ASP A 414 -12.06 -3.75 1.60
N GLN A 415 -12.22 -5.01 1.18
CA GLN A 415 -13.11 -5.43 0.10
C GLN A 415 -13.66 -6.83 0.41
N LEU A 416 -14.93 -7.07 0.12
CA LEU A 416 -15.57 -8.37 0.20
C LEU A 416 -16.11 -8.76 -1.18
N PHE A 417 -15.81 -9.96 -1.65
CA PHE A 417 -16.43 -10.57 -2.82
C PHE A 417 -17.36 -11.69 -2.37
N ILE A 418 -18.60 -11.64 -2.81
CA ILE A 418 -19.63 -12.64 -2.51
C ILE A 418 -19.98 -13.34 -3.82
N LEU A 419 -19.42 -14.53 -4.00
CA LEU A 419 -19.65 -15.37 -5.17
C LEU A 419 -20.93 -16.18 -4.96
N LYS A 420 -22.00 -15.75 -5.63
CA LYS A 420 -23.30 -16.41 -5.61
C LYS A 420 -23.34 -17.46 -6.72
N LEU A 421 -23.89 -18.61 -6.38
CA LEU A 421 -24.15 -19.69 -7.32
C LEU A 421 -25.48 -20.31 -6.92
N ASP A 422 -26.35 -20.53 -7.89
CA ASP A 422 -27.61 -21.23 -7.65
C ASP A 422 -27.31 -22.58 -6.97
N PRO A 423 -27.99 -22.92 -5.85
CA PRO A 423 -27.74 -24.17 -5.13
C PRO A 423 -27.89 -25.43 -5.98
N GLN A 424 -28.79 -25.46 -6.97
CA GLN A 424 -28.97 -26.58 -7.89
C GLN A 424 -27.77 -26.74 -8.82
N ILE A 425 -27.24 -25.64 -9.34
CA ILE A 425 -26.01 -25.65 -10.14
C ILE A 425 -24.82 -26.11 -9.27
N ALA A 426 -24.79 -25.70 -8.00
CA ALA A 426 -23.75 -26.09 -7.07
C ALA A 426 -23.74 -27.61 -6.81
N ILE A 427 -24.91 -28.25 -6.67
CA ILE A 427 -25.04 -29.72 -6.60
C ILE A 427 -24.51 -30.37 -7.88
N ALA A 428 -24.90 -29.87 -9.05
CA ALA A 428 -24.47 -30.42 -10.33
C ALA A 428 -22.94 -30.35 -10.50
N ARG A 429 -22.30 -29.30 -9.98
CA ARG A 429 -20.84 -29.15 -10.00
C ARG A 429 -20.10 -30.03 -8.98
N ARG A 430 -20.80 -30.48 -7.93
CA ARG A 430 -20.22 -31.25 -6.82
C ARG A 430 -21.11 -32.43 -6.43
N PRO A 431 -21.34 -33.39 -7.34
CA PRO A 431 -22.20 -34.54 -7.09
C PRO A 431 -21.66 -35.48 -6.00
N GLU A 432 -20.38 -35.34 -5.64
CA GLU A 432 -19.72 -36.12 -4.59
C GLU A 432 -20.02 -35.66 -3.16
N ASP A 433 -20.53 -34.44 -2.98
CA ASP A 433 -20.81 -33.85 -1.67
C ASP A 433 -22.23 -34.21 -1.18
N ASP A 434 -22.46 -34.10 0.14
CA ASP A 434 -23.80 -34.26 0.72
C ASP A 434 -24.77 -33.18 0.20
N LYS A 435 -25.85 -33.64 -0.44
CA LYS A 435 -26.80 -32.76 -1.14
C LYS A 435 -27.50 -31.80 -0.18
N GLU A 436 -27.93 -32.26 0.99
CA GLU A 436 -28.67 -31.43 1.95
C GLU A 436 -27.77 -30.35 2.56
N GLU A 437 -26.56 -30.72 3.00
CA GLU A 437 -25.59 -29.78 3.55
C GLU A 437 -25.19 -28.72 2.51
N LEU A 438 -25.02 -29.12 1.25
CA LEU A 438 -24.68 -28.21 0.17
C LEU A 438 -25.83 -27.25 -0.15
N LEU A 439 -27.08 -27.73 -0.18
CA LEU A 439 -28.27 -26.89 -0.33
C LEU A 439 -28.36 -25.84 0.79
N ILE A 440 -28.12 -26.24 2.04
CA ILE A 440 -28.15 -25.32 3.18
C ILE A 440 -27.05 -24.27 3.05
N ARG A 441 -25.80 -24.68 2.82
CA ARG A 441 -24.66 -23.75 2.77
C ARG A 441 -24.72 -22.80 1.59
N SER A 442 -25.03 -23.31 0.39
CA SER A 442 -25.14 -22.49 -0.82
C SER A 442 -26.41 -21.64 -0.80
N GLY A 443 -27.53 -22.21 -0.32
CA GLY A 443 -28.81 -21.50 -0.16
C GLY A 443 -28.73 -20.32 0.80
N GLN A 444 -28.00 -20.45 1.91
CA GLN A 444 -27.75 -19.31 2.82
C GLN A 444 -27.02 -18.16 2.12
N ILE A 445 -26.14 -18.45 1.16
CA ILE A 445 -25.41 -17.39 0.46
C ILE A 445 -26.24 -16.79 -0.67
N TRP A 446 -27.01 -17.63 -1.34
CA TRP A 446 -27.90 -17.24 -2.44
C TRP A 446 -29.05 -16.34 -1.96
N ASN A 447 -29.74 -16.75 -0.89
CA ASN A 447 -30.96 -16.11 -0.40
C ASN A 447 -30.73 -14.90 0.51
N ASN A 448 -29.53 -14.77 1.09
CA ASN A 448 -29.22 -13.62 1.92
C ASN A 448 -29.01 -12.36 1.06
N HIS A 449 -29.55 -11.25 1.56
CA HIS A 449 -29.27 -9.91 1.05
C HIS A 449 -28.07 -9.35 1.81
N TRP A 450 -27.04 -8.93 1.08
CA TRP A 450 -25.78 -8.52 1.68
C TRP A 450 -25.68 -7.00 1.75
N GLU A 451 -26.12 -6.44 2.87
CA GLU A 451 -25.93 -5.02 3.16
C GLU A 451 -24.49 -4.75 3.62
N ALA A 452 -23.58 -4.67 2.66
CA ALA A 452 -22.20 -4.27 2.90
C ALA A 452 -21.72 -3.37 1.74
N PRO A 453 -21.54 -2.05 1.93
CA PRO A 453 -21.13 -1.14 0.85
C PRO A 453 -19.70 -1.38 0.31
N TYR A 454 -18.92 -2.24 0.97
CA TYR A 454 -17.62 -2.74 0.50
C TYR A 454 -17.71 -4.19 -0.04
N ALA A 455 -18.92 -4.75 -0.16
CA ALA A 455 -19.16 -6.05 -0.77
C ALA A 455 -19.51 -5.89 -2.25
N ILE A 456 -19.07 -6.86 -3.05
CA ILE A 456 -19.45 -7.01 -4.44
C ILE A 456 -20.04 -8.40 -4.58
N GLU A 457 -21.34 -8.45 -4.85
CA GLU A 457 -22.04 -9.69 -5.21
C GLU A 457 -21.76 -10.00 -6.68
N ILE A 458 -21.38 -11.24 -6.96
CA ILE A 458 -21.11 -11.73 -8.31
C ILE A 458 -21.87 -13.03 -8.50
N ASN A 459 -22.83 -13.06 -9.42
CA ASN A 459 -23.49 -14.29 -9.82
C ASN A 459 -22.59 -15.08 -10.78
N THR A 460 -22.02 -16.17 -10.29
CA THR A 460 -21.09 -17.04 -11.05
C THR A 460 -21.79 -18.06 -11.95
N GLY A 461 -23.12 -18.11 -11.93
CA GLY A 461 -23.93 -18.85 -12.90
C GLY A 461 -24.21 -18.04 -14.17
N GLU A 462 -24.31 -16.71 -14.05
CA GLU A 462 -24.61 -15.79 -15.16
C GLU A 462 -23.34 -15.25 -15.85
N ASN A 463 -22.20 -15.28 -15.16
CA ASN A 463 -20.93 -14.75 -15.66
C ASN A 463 -19.98 -15.90 -16.02
N THR A 464 -19.25 -15.75 -17.13
CA THR A 464 -18.16 -16.67 -17.48
C THR A 464 -17.02 -16.56 -16.46
N MET A 465 -16.19 -17.60 -16.38
CA MET A 465 -15.02 -17.60 -15.50
C MET A 465 -14.07 -16.42 -15.78
N GLU A 466 -13.91 -16.01 -17.05
CA GLU A 466 -13.11 -14.85 -17.43
C GLU A 466 -13.72 -13.53 -16.98
N GLN A 467 -15.04 -13.36 -17.15
CA GLN A 467 -15.74 -12.16 -16.68
C GLN A 467 -15.63 -11.98 -15.16
N VAL A 468 -15.81 -13.07 -14.40
CA VAL A 468 -15.64 -13.06 -12.94
C VAL A 468 -14.20 -12.68 -12.57
N GLN A 469 -13.19 -13.23 -13.25
CA GLN A 469 -11.79 -12.91 -12.99
C GLN A 469 -11.48 -11.45 -13.27
N THR A 470 -11.89 -10.93 -14.43
CA THR A 470 -11.68 -9.51 -14.81
C THR A 470 -12.35 -8.58 -13.81
N LEU A 471 -13.57 -8.88 -13.38
CA LEU A 471 -14.29 -8.09 -12.39
C LEU A 471 -13.57 -8.11 -11.03
N VAL A 472 -13.19 -9.30 -10.54
CA VAL A 472 -12.46 -9.47 -9.27
C VAL A 472 -11.14 -8.71 -9.32
N LEU A 473 -10.37 -8.86 -10.39
CA LEU A 473 -9.08 -8.22 -10.57
C LEU A 473 -9.20 -6.70 -10.62
N THR A 474 -10.12 -6.18 -11.42
CA THR A 474 -10.37 -4.74 -11.58
C THR A 474 -10.75 -4.11 -10.26
N ARG A 475 -11.71 -4.70 -9.53
CA ARG A 475 -12.22 -4.16 -8.27
C ARG A 475 -11.22 -4.32 -7.13
N ALA A 476 -10.48 -5.43 -7.10
CA ALA A 476 -9.37 -5.60 -6.16
C ALA A 476 -8.27 -4.56 -6.40
N TRP A 477 -7.90 -4.32 -7.66
CA TRP A 477 -6.90 -3.33 -8.01
C TRP A 477 -7.35 -1.91 -7.66
N GLN A 478 -8.60 -1.55 -7.99
CA GLN A 478 -9.20 -0.27 -7.59
C GLN A 478 -9.07 -0.05 -6.08
N GLN A 479 -9.40 -1.06 -5.27
CA GLN A 479 -9.26 -0.93 -3.82
C GLN A 479 -7.80 -0.82 -3.35
N ILE A 480 -6.85 -1.47 -4.04
CA ILE A 480 -5.41 -1.38 -3.76
C ILE A 480 -4.86 0.00 -4.18
N SER A 481 -5.39 0.57 -5.27
CA SER A 481 -4.95 1.84 -5.83
C SER A 481 -5.59 3.05 -5.18
N THR A 482 -6.75 2.93 -4.52
CA THR A 482 -7.34 4.04 -3.75
C THR A 482 -6.54 4.29 -2.45
N PRO A 483 -6.10 5.52 -2.15
CA PRO A 483 -5.51 5.89 -0.86
C PRO A 483 -6.46 5.63 0.33
N PHE A 484 -5.92 5.57 1.54
CA PHE A 484 -6.76 5.55 2.75
C PHE A 484 -7.18 6.96 3.11
N ILE A 485 -8.44 7.13 3.49
CA ILE A 485 -9.03 8.41 3.87
C ILE A 485 -8.33 8.98 5.08
N ARG A 486 -7.85 10.22 5.01
CA ARG A 486 -7.22 10.94 6.12
C ARG A 486 -7.81 12.34 6.25
N THR A 487 -8.84 12.43 7.09
CA THR A 487 -9.60 13.67 7.24
C THR A 487 -10.05 13.89 8.68
N GLU A 488 -10.42 15.13 8.97
CA GLU A 488 -11.12 15.53 10.18
C GLU A 488 -12.43 16.21 9.80
N VAL A 489 -13.52 15.76 10.44
CA VAL A 489 -14.84 16.36 10.32
C VAL A 489 -15.00 17.38 11.44
N LEU A 490 -15.25 18.62 11.05
CA LEU A 490 -15.38 19.76 11.94
C LEU A 490 -16.78 20.37 11.81
N GLY A 491 -17.21 21.14 12.81
CA GLY A 491 -18.50 21.83 12.78
C GLY A 491 -19.03 22.12 14.17
N LEU A 492 -20.02 23.01 14.26
CA LEU A 492 -20.68 23.39 15.50
C LEU A 492 -21.58 22.28 16.06
N ASN A 493 -22.03 22.42 17.30
CA ASN A 493 -23.09 21.56 17.83
C ASN A 493 -24.36 21.74 16.99
N GLY A 494 -25.14 20.68 16.79
CA GLY A 494 -26.34 20.73 15.93
C GLY A 494 -26.10 20.44 14.44
N THR A 495 -24.86 20.43 13.95
CA THR A 495 -24.55 20.14 12.53
C THR A 495 -24.68 18.66 12.14
N GLY A 496 -25.03 17.76 13.05
CA GLY A 496 -25.22 16.34 12.73
C GLY A 496 -23.94 15.49 12.64
N LYS A 497 -22.79 15.99 13.13
CA LYS A 497 -21.49 15.26 13.14
C LYS A 497 -21.60 13.80 13.60
N SER A 498 -22.18 13.55 14.78
CA SER A 498 -22.27 12.19 15.32
C SER A 498 -23.08 11.25 14.44
N THR A 499 -24.12 11.76 13.77
CA THR A 499 -24.93 11.01 12.81
C THR A 499 -24.13 10.70 11.55
N LEU A 500 -23.39 11.68 11.01
CA LEU A 500 -22.49 11.49 9.87
C LEU A 500 -21.39 10.46 10.17
N ILE A 501 -20.72 10.57 11.32
CA ILE A 501 -19.65 9.63 11.70
C ILE A 501 -20.18 8.19 11.83
N LYS A 502 -21.42 8.02 12.31
CA LYS A 502 -22.08 6.72 12.35
C LYS A 502 -22.36 6.17 10.92
N ALA A 503 -22.86 7.01 10.02
CA ALA A 503 -23.08 6.65 8.62
C ALA A 503 -21.76 6.26 7.92
N VAL A 504 -20.71 7.05 8.12
CA VAL A 504 -19.34 6.78 7.65
C VAL A 504 -18.81 5.45 8.18
N TYR A 505 -18.95 5.16 9.47
CA TYR A 505 -18.46 3.93 10.08
C TYR A 505 -19.12 2.67 9.49
N ASN A 506 -20.40 2.77 9.13
CA ASN A 506 -21.12 1.70 8.47
C ASN A 506 -20.67 1.51 7.01
N ARG A 507 -20.23 2.59 6.35
CA ARG A 507 -19.90 2.61 4.93
C ARG A 507 -18.45 2.30 4.60
N ILE A 508 -17.53 2.85 5.39
CA ILE A 508 -16.09 2.79 5.16
C ILE A 508 -15.48 1.86 6.21
N PRO A 509 -15.08 0.63 5.84
CA PRO A 509 -14.51 -0.32 6.79
C PRO A 509 -13.15 0.18 7.30
N ASN A 510 -12.72 -0.37 8.44
CA ASN A 510 -11.42 -0.08 9.03
C ASN A 510 -11.18 1.43 9.25
N THR A 511 -12.20 2.12 9.75
CA THR A 511 -12.12 3.55 10.10
C THR A 511 -11.79 3.73 11.57
N LEU A 512 -10.76 4.55 11.84
CA LEU A 512 -10.43 5.06 13.16
C LEU A 512 -10.90 6.51 13.28
N ILE A 513 -11.60 6.82 14.36
CA ILE A 513 -12.06 8.17 14.66
C ILE A 513 -11.05 9.01 15.45
N ASN A 514 -9.96 8.39 15.91
CA ASN A 514 -8.93 9.03 16.72
C ASN A 514 -7.56 8.37 16.50
N ILE A 515 -6.49 9.13 16.75
CA ILE A 515 -5.12 8.60 16.79
C ILE A 515 -4.97 7.73 18.05
N PRO A 516 -4.60 6.44 17.93
CA PRO A 516 -4.49 5.55 19.08
C PRO A 516 -3.18 5.78 19.83
N VAL A 517 -3.09 6.89 20.58
CA VAL A 517 -1.88 7.33 21.29
C VAL A 517 -1.30 6.26 22.23
N LYS A 518 -2.15 5.39 22.79
CA LYS A 518 -1.76 4.28 23.68
C LYS A 518 -0.84 3.25 23.01
N ASN A 519 -0.85 3.18 21.68
CA ASN A 519 0.04 2.29 20.93
C ASN A 519 1.48 2.81 20.85
N TYR A 520 1.76 4.01 21.37
CA TYR A 520 3.06 4.69 21.27
C TYR A 520 3.59 5.11 22.66
N PRO A 521 3.85 4.16 23.58
CA PRO A 521 4.18 4.47 24.97
C PRO A 521 5.44 5.33 25.13
N LEU A 522 6.44 5.17 24.26
CA LEU A 522 7.66 5.97 24.29
C LEU A 522 7.40 7.45 23.95
N LEU A 523 6.55 7.72 22.95
CA LEU A 523 6.17 9.09 22.58
C LEU A 523 5.26 9.72 23.65
N VAL A 524 4.38 8.92 24.25
CA VAL A 524 3.55 9.34 25.39
C VAL A 524 4.44 9.74 26.57
N ALA A 525 5.38 8.88 26.98
CA ALA A 525 6.28 9.16 28.10
C ALA A 525 7.15 10.39 27.85
N GLY A 526 7.75 10.51 26.66
CA GLY A 526 8.54 11.69 26.28
C GLY A 526 7.74 12.98 26.33
N ASN A 527 6.50 12.97 25.83
CA ASN A 527 5.62 14.13 25.91
C ASN A 527 5.16 14.45 27.34
N MET A 528 4.92 13.45 28.18
CA MET A 528 4.58 13.70 29.59
C MET A 528 5.72 14.42 30.31
N LEU A 529 6.98 14.06 30.03
CA LEU A 529 8.14 14.73 30.61
C LEU A 529 8.28 16.18 30.13
N VAL A 530 8.13 16.43 28.82
CA VAL A 530 8.34 17.76 28.23
C VAL A 530 7.15 18.70 28.45
N ASN A 531 5.93 18.18 28.31
CA ASN A 531 4.70 18.98 28.25
C ASN A 531 3.80 18.84 29.48
N GLY A 532 4.09 17.91 30.41
CA GLY A 532 3.22 17.59 31.55
C GLY A 532 2.99 18.76 32.51
N PHE A 533 4.06 19.43 32.94
CA PHE A 533 3.93 20.61 33.83
C PHE A 533 3.13 21.73 33.19
N LYS A 534 3.38 22.03 31.90
CA LYS A 534 2.64 23.05 31.17
C LYS A 534 1.15 22.67 31.03
N ALA A 535 0.85 21.40 30.82
CA ALA A 535 -0.53 20.91 30.75
C ALA A 535 -1.29 21.11 32.08
N ILE A 536 -0.63 20.84 33.22
CA ILE A 536 -1.17 21.11 34.55
C ILE A 536 -1.40 22.61 34.74
N ALA A 537 -0.42 23.44 34.37
CA ALA A 537 -0.54 24.89 34.46
C ALA A 537 -1.71 25.44 33.62
N ILE A 538 -1.91 24.91 32.41
CA ILE A 538 -3.05 25.25 31.54
C ILE A 538 -4.38 24.85 32.20
N ALA A 539 -4.46 23.64 32.74
CA ALA A 539 -5.66 23.15 33.43
C ALA A 539 -6.05 24.03 34.62
N LEU A 540 -5.06 24.50 35.39
CA LEU A 540 -5.26 25.41 36.52
C LEU A 540 -5.66 26.81 36.06
N LYS A 541 -4.95 27.38 35.07
CA LYS A 541 -5.22 28.73 34.53
C LYS A 541 -6.64 28.85 33.97
N LEU A 542 -7.10 27.85 33.22
CA LEU A 542 -8.42 27.84 32.60
C LEU A 542 -9.51 27.21 33.49
N LYS A 543 -9.16 26.78 34.70
CA LYS A 543 -10.04 26.07 35.65
C LYS A 543 -10.79 24.89 35.00
N ASN A 544 -10.15 24.23 34.03
CA ASN A 544 -10.76 23.15 33.26
C ASN A 544 -9.68 22.16 32.79
N LYS A 545 -9.70 20.96 33.39
CA LYS A 545 -8.75 19.88 33.12
C LYS A 545 -8.71 19.45 31.66
N VAL A 546 -9.82 19.59 30.93
CA VAL A 546 -9.95 19.17 29.53
C VAL A 546 -8.92 19.87 28.63
N PHE A 547 -8.59 21.15 28.90
CA PHE A 547 -7.59 21.87 28.10
C PHE A 547 -6.17 21.40 28.35
N GLY A 548 -5.82 21.00 29.57
CA GLY A 548 -4.53 20.36 29.86
C GLY A 548 -4.40 19.01 29.17
N GLU A 549 -5.45 18.18 29.22
CA GLU A 549 -5.52 16.90 28.52
C GLU A 549 -5.45 17.07 27.00
N ALA A 550 -6.19 18.05 26.44
CA ALA A 550 -6.15 18.39 25.02
C ALA A 550 -4.76 18.87 24.58
N TYR A 551 -4.08 19.68 25.39
CA TYR A 551 -2.70 20.12 25.10
C TYR A 551 -1.73 18.94 25.02
N LEU A 552 -1.79 18.00 25.97
CA LEU A 552 -0.96 16.79 25.91
C LEU A 552 -1.30 15.91 24.73
N HIS A 553 -2.59 15.63 24.52
CA HIS A 553 -3.06 14.77 23.43
C HIS A 553 -2.68 15.34 22.06
N PHE A 554 -2.82 16.65 21.87
CA PHE A 554 -2.41 17.36 20.67
C PHE A 554 -0.91 17.15 20.38
N ASN A 555 -0.04 17.44 21.35
CA ASN A 555 1.42 17.32 21.16
C ASN A 555 1.84 15.87 20.88
N ILE A 556 1.29 14.89 21.63
CA ILE A 556 1.54 13.46 21.39
C ILE A 556 1.11 13.07 19.98
N SER A 557 -0.08 13.51 19.55
CA SER A 557 -0.63 13.17 18.23
C SER A 557 0.20 13.78 17.10
N VAL A 558 0.68 15.02 17.26
CA VAL A 558 1.60 15.66 16.31
C VAL A 558 2.89 14.86 16.17
N ASP A 559 3.49 14.40 17.27
CA ASP A 559 4.73 13.63 17.24
C ASP A 559 4.54 12.24 16.63
N ILE A 560 3.38 11.61 16.87
CA ILE A 560 2.99 10.37 16.20
C ILE A 560 2.87 10.59 14.69
N ILE A 561 2.18 11.65 14.25
CA ILE A 561 2.05 11.99 12.83
C ILE A 561 3.43 12.21 12.21
N LYS A 562 4.31 12.98 12.86
CA LYS A 562 5.69 13.20 12.39
C LYS A 562 6.46 11.89 12.27
N SER A 563 6.31 10.98 13.24
CA SER A 563 6.92 9.64 13.18
C SER A 563 6.43 8.86 11.96
N TRP A 564 5.13 8.87 11.67
CA TRP A 564 4.55 8.21 10.51
C TRP A 564 5.04 8.82 9.19
N THR A 565 5.01 10.15 9.05
CA THR A 565 5.38 10.84 7.82
C THR A 565 6.87 10.72 7.54
N ASN A 566 7.72 10.82 8.57
CA ASN A 566 9.18 10.73 8.40
C ASN A 566 9.64 9.31 8.07
N SER A 567 8.96 8.30 8.61
CA SER A 567 9.28 6.89 8.34
C SER A 567 8.60 6.34 7.09
N GLY A 568 7.60 7.02 6.53
CA GLY A 568 6.75 6.51 5.46
C GLY A 568 5.90 5.32 5.87
N LYS A 569 5.60 5.17 7.17
CA LYS A 569 4.89 4.01 7.75
C LYS A 569 3.60 4.42 8.46
N ALA A 570 2.81 5.25 7.80
CA ALA A 570 1.45 5.53 8.26
C ALA A 570 0.63 4.23 8.35
N PRO A 571 -0.23 4.06 9.37
CA PRO A 571 -1.06 2.86 9.50
C PRO A 571 -1.95 2.67 8.27
N ALA A 572 -2.07 1.44 7.78
CA ALA A 572 -2.94 1.11 6.65
C ALA A 572 -4.40 1.06 7.12
N THR A 573 -5.04 2.21 7.31
CA THR A 573 -6.41 2.33 7.84
C THR A 573 -6.97 3.72 7.55
N ASN A 574 -8.29 3.86 7.44
CA ASN A 574 -8.92 5.16 7.29
C ASN A 574 -8.90 5.92 8.63
N PHE A 575 -8.65 7.22 8.59
CA PHE A 575 -8.81 8.15 9.69
C PHE A 575 -9.85 9.20 9.29
N ILE A 576 -11.01 9.13 9.93
CA ILE A 576 -12.09 10.09 9.77
C ILE A 576 -12.42 10.58 11.16
N MET A 577 -11.70 11.62 11.57
CA MET A 577 -11.68 12.07 12.95
C MET A 577 -12.87 12.96 13.27
N ASP A 578 -13.41 12.81 14.47
CA ASP A 578 -14.43 13.70 15.03
C ASP A 578 -13.79 14.45 16.20
N GLN A 579 -13.67 15.78 16.08
CA GLN A 579 -13.00 16.62 17.08
C GLN A 579 -11.57 16.13 17.40
N GLY A 580 -10.82 15.83 16.34
CA GLY A 580 -9.47 15.29 16.41
C GLY A 580 -8.40 16.33 16.70
N ILE A 581 -7.26 16.19 16.04
CA ILE A 581 -6.06 16.97 16.33
C ILE A 581 -6.21 18.44 15.91
N ILE A 582 -6.91 18.70 14.79
CA ILE A 582 -7.12 20.06 14.27
C ILE A 582 -8.09 20.80 15.18
N PHE A 583 -9.20 20.16 15.58
CA PHE A 583 -10.14 20.74 16.53
C PHE A 583 -9.45 21.09 17.85
N GLN A 584 -8.68 20.15 18.43
CA GLN A 584 -7.92 20.39 19.68
C GLN A 584 -6.99 21.60 19.54
N MET A 585 -6.26 21.67 18.42
CA MET A 585 -5.36 22.78 18.13
C MET A 585 -6.09 24.12 18.04
N VAL A 586 -7.19 24.19 17.30
CA VAL A 586 -7.98 25.42 17.14
C VAL A 586 -8.58 25.86 18.47
N MET A 587 -9.04 24.92 19.30
CA MET A 587 -9.52 25.25 20.65
C MET A 587 -8.40 25.81 21.54
N LEU A 588 -7.19 25.24 21.49
CA LEU A 588 -6.04 25.76 22.23
C LEU A 588 -5.63 27.17 21.74
N LEU A 589 -5.75 27.44 20.44
CA LEU A 589 -5.50 28.76 19.86
C LEU A 589 -6.54 29.78 20.35
N LYS A 590 -7.83 29.42 20.31
CA LYS A 590 -8.93 30.26 20.77
C LYS A 590 -8.75 30.71 22.23
N GLU A 591 -8.33 29.80 23.10
CA GLU A 591 -8.08 30.09 24.53
C GLU A 591 -6.70 30.74 24.81
N GLY A 592 -5.95 31.12 23.77
CA GLY A 592 -4.64 31.78 23.90
C GLY A 592 -3.56 30.89 24.52
N VAL A 593 -3.72 29.57 24.48
CA VAL A 593 -2.74 28.60 25.00
C VAL A 593 -1.55 28.43 24.04
N ILE A 594 -1.80 28.53 22.74
CA ILE A 594 -0.80 28.49 21.68
C ILE A 594 -0.92 29.72 20.79
N SER A 595 0.18 30.13 20.15
CA SER A 595 0.18 31.26 19.22
C SER A 595 -0.23 30.83 17.81
N THR A 596 -0.71 31.79 17.00
CA THR A 596 -1.02 31.57 15.59
C THR A 596 0.18 31.05 14.80
N GLY A 597 1.37 31.61 15.03
CA GLY A 597 2.61 31.14 14.38
C GLY A 597 2.96 29.69 14.73
N TYR A 598 2.73 29.27 15.98
CA TYR A 598 2.89 27.87 16.37
C TYR A 598 1.85 26.96 15.71
N CYS A 599 0.59 27.41 15.63
CA CYS A 599 -0.50 26.71 14.94
C CYS A 599 -0.14 26.43 13.46
N LEU A 600 0.24 27.47 12.71
CA LEU A 600 0.63 27.36 11.29
C LEU A 600 1.81 26.40 11.10
N LYS A 601 2.80 26.44 12.00
CA LYS A 601 3.92 25.51 11.99
C LYS A 601 3.48 24.06 12.15
N GLN A 602 2.55 23.77 13.06
CA GLN A 602 2.05 22.39 13.24
C GLN A 602 1.14 21.97 12.08
N LEU A 603 0.32 22.87 11.53
CA LEU A 603 -0.52 22.61 10.37
C LEU A 603 0.30 22.12 9.17
N LYS A 604 1.51 22.66 8.93
CA LYS A 604 2.42 22.17 7.88
C LYS A 604 2.88 20.72 8.09
N HIS A 605 2.93 20.24 9.32
CA HIS A 605 3.23 18.84 9.61
C HIS A 605 1.99 17.96 9.50
N ILE A 606 0.85 18.47 9.99
CA ILE A 606 -0.44 17.77 9.96
C ILE A 606 -0.92 17.60 8.51
N SER A 607 -0.72 18.57 7.62
CA SER A 607 -1.13 18.54 6.21
C SER A 607 -0.51 17.38 5.42
N LYS A 608 0.66 16.88 5.85
CA LYS A 608 1.31 15.70 5.27
C LYS A 608 0.57 14.39 5.55
N PHE A 609 -0.32 14.38 6.53
CA PHE A 609 -1.12 13.23 6.90
C PHE A 609 -2.60 13.46 6.66
N ILE A 610 -3.14 14.63 7.03
CA ILE A 610 -4.53 15.04 6.82
C ILE A 610 -4.58 15.95 5.59
N SER A 611 -5.14 15.46 4.49
CA SER A 611 -5.23 16.22 3.24
C SER A 611 -6.50 17.07 3.13
N HIS A 612 -7.57 16.64 3.82
CA HIS A 612 -8.88 17.28 3.75
C HIS A 612 -9.47 17.56 5.14
N ILE A 613 -10.20 18.66 5.25
CA ILE A 613 -11.10 18.98 6.37
C ILE A 613 -12.50 19.11 5.82
N TYR A 614 -13.46 18.38 6.40
CA TYR A 614 -14.88 18.54 6.07
C TYR A 614 -15.55 19.39 7.14
N LEU A 615 -15.90 20.62 6.78
CA LEU A 615 -16.58 21.55 7.68
C LEU A 615 -18.10 21.41 7.50
N LEU A 616 -18.78 20.86 8.50
CA LEU A 616 -20.24 20.75 8.48
C LEU A 616 -20.87 22.08 8.86
N GLU A 617 -21.77 22.55 8.00
CA GLU A 617 -22.43 23.84 8.13
C GLU A 617 -23.96 23.68 8.13
N ALA A 618 -24.62 24.59 8.83
CA ALA A 618 -26.06 24.83 8.73
C ALA A 618 -26.33 26.28 9.17
N PRO A 619 -27.45 26.89 8.74
CA PRO A 619 -27.88 28.19 9.22
C PRO A 619 -27.97 28.23 10.75
N ARG A 620 -27.67 29.39 11.34
CA ARG A 620 -27.61 29.56 12.80
C ARG A 620 -28.94 29.23 13.46
N GLU A 621 -30.03 29.61 12.81
CA GLU A 621 -31.42 29.38 13.21
C GLU A 621 -31.69 27.87 13.33
N VAL A 622 -31.26 27.10 12.32
CA VAL A 622 -31.40 25.65 12.29
C VAL A 622 -30.54 25.00 13.37
N LEU A 623 -29.31 25.48 13.59
CA LEU A 623 -28.43 24.96 14.64
C LEU A 623 -29.02 25.19 16.03
N TRP A 624 -29.53 26.40 16.27
CA TRP A 624 -30.17 26.78 17.52
C TRP A 624 -31.38 25.90 17.83
N GLU A 625 -32.29 25.73 16.86
CA GLU A 625 -33.44 24.84 16.98
C GLU A 625 -33.01 23.40 17.29
N ARG A 626 -32.05 22.86 16.54
CA ARG A 626 -31.54 21.49 16.74
C ARG A 626 -30.84 21.28 18.08
N ILE A 627 -30.25 22.31 18.66
CA ILE A 627 -29.62 22.24 19.98
C ILE A 627 -30.70 22.25 21.07
N ASN A 628 -31.70 23.12 20.93
CA ASN A 628 -32.75 23.33 21.92
C ASN A 628 -33.77 22.19 21.98
N ASN A 629 -33.98 21.48 20.86
CA ASN A 629 -34.89 20.34 20.78
C ASN A 629 -34.27 19.00 21.25
N ARG A 630 -33.05 18.98 21.82
CA ARG A 630 -32.40 17.73 22.26
C ARG A 630 -32.87 17.27 23.65
N PRO A 631 -33.37 16.03 23.79
CA PRO A 631 -33.68 15.46 25.11
C PRO A 631 -32.36 15.16 25.85
N ASN A 632 -32.21 15.71 27.06
CA ASN A 632 -31.04 15.67 27.95
C ASN A 632 -29.91 16.66 27.61
N GLN A 633 -29.96 17.84 28.24
CA GLN A 633 -28.85 18.80 28.27
C GLN A 633 -27.80 18.37 29.29
N ILE A 634 -26.62 17.97 28.82
CA ILE A 634 -25.36 18.30 29.50
C ILE A 634 -24.57 19.12 28.49
N ALA A 635 -24.92 20.40 28.37
CA ALA A 635 -24.28 21.29 27.41
C ALA A 635 -22.85 21.58 27.85
N ARG A 636 -21.87 21.01 27.14
CA ARG A 636 -20.51 21.56 27.16
C ARG A 636 -20.51 22.84 26.31
N GLY A 637 -20.63 23.99 26.97
CA GLY A 637 -20.19 25.27 26.42
C GLY A 637 -21.20 26.12 25.65
N ALA A 638 -22.51 25.84 25.74
CA ALA A 638 -23.53 26.77 25.29
C ALA A 638 -24.67 26.77 26.31
N ASP A 639 -24.85 27.86 27.05
CA ASP A 639 -26.14 28.13 27.71
C ASP A 639 -27.13 28.41 26.58
N SER A 640 -27.74 27.35 26.06
CA SER A 640 -28.49 27.34 24.81
C SER A 640 -29.86 28.02 24.90
N LYS A 641 -30.04 29.02 25.78
CA LYS A 641 -31.31 29.74 25.92
C LYS A 641 -31.23 31.22 25.51
N ASP A 642 -30.04 31.76 25.34
CA ASP A 642 -29.79 33.11 24.81
C ASP A 642 -29.23 33.10 23.38
N TRP A 643 -29.99 33.67 22.44
CA TRP A 643 -29.65 33.76 21.01
C TRP A 643 -28.41 34.63 20.76
N ASP A 644 -28.21 35.71 21.52
CA ASP A 644 -27.09 36.62 21.32
C ASP A 644 -25.78 35.97 21.81
N ALA A 645 -25.83 35.28 22.96
CA ALA A 645 -24.73 34.47 23.44
C ALA A 645 -24.35 33.36 22.43
N PHE A 646 -25.34 32.75 21.77
CA PHE A 646 -25.11 31.76 20.73
C PHE A 646 -24.50 32.34 19.46
N ASN A 647 -24.96 33.50 19.00
CA ASN A 647 -24.36 34.19 17.86
C ASN A 647 -22.90 34.53 18.13
N LYS A 648 -22.61 35.09 19.31
CA LYS A 648 -21.24 35.38 19.74
C LYS A 648 -20.38 34.11 19.77
N PHE A 649 -20.92 33.00 20.29
CA PHE A 649 -20.23 31.71 20.26
C PHE A 649 -19.92 31.24 18.83
N CYS A 650 -20.88 31.39 17.90
CA CYS A 650 -20.67 31.05 16.48
C CYS A 650 -19.60 31.93 15.83
N ASP A 651 -19.57 33.23 16.14
CA ASP A 651 -18.58 34.18 15.64
C ASP A 651 -17.18 33.86 16.16
N ASP A 652 -17.04 33.62 17.46
CA ASP A 652 -15.77 33.23 18.09
C ASP A 652 -15.23 31.92 17.49
N TYR A 653 -16.11 30.96 17.22
CA TYR A 653 -15.74 29.71 16.59
C TYR A 653 -15.28 29.93 15.14
N THR A 654 -16.04 30.68 14.35
CA THR A 654 -15.70 30.99 12.95
C THR A 654 -14.34 31.70 12.87
N LYS A 655 -14.11 32.67 13.77
CA LYS A 655 -12.83 33.37 13.88
C LYS A 655 -11.69 32.42 14.22
N ALA A 656 -11.87 31.49 15.16
CA ALA A 656 -10.83 30.53 15.52
C ALA A 656 -10.46 29.60 14.35
N PHE A 657 -11.44 29.21 13.53
CA PHE A 657 -11.24 28.34 12.37
C PHE A 657 -10.63 29.05 11.15
N SER A 658 -10.66 30.38 11.11
CA SER A 658 -10.09 31.17 10.01
C SER A 658 -8.60 30.86 9.75
N VAL A 659 -7.85 30.45 10.78
CA VAL A 659 -6.43 30.05 10.66
C VAL A 659 -6.24 28.86 9.72
N LEU A 660 -7.23 27.98 9.57
CA LEU A 660 -7.14 26.79 8.74
C LEU A 660 -7.05 27.15 7.25
N TYR A 661 -7.65 28.26 6.83
CA TYR A 661 -7.59 28.75 5.44
C TYR A 661 -6.20 29.26 5.06
N GLN A 662 -5.29 29.41 6.02
CA GLN A 662 -3.87 29.74 5.79
C GLN A 662 -3.00 28.47 5.65
N SER A 663 -3.61 27.28 5.69
CA SER A 663 -2.90 26.00 5.58
C SER A 663 -2.97 25.40 4.17
N GLU A 664 -2.14 24.40 3.92
CA GLU A 664 -2.17 23.60 2.67
C GLU A 664 -3.31 22.54 2.68
N ILE A 665 -4.08 22.44 3.76
CA ILE A 665 -5.14 21.44 3.90
C ILE A 665 -6.37 21.93 3.14
N LYS A 666 -6.93 21.07 2.28
CA LYS A 666 -8.14 21.41 1.52
C LYS A 666 -9.36 21.41 2.44
N ILE A 667 -10.00 22.55 2.58
CA ILE A 667 -11.23 22.71 3.36
C ILE A 667 -12.42 22.54 2.41
N VAL A 668 -13.36 21.68 2.79
CA VAL A 668 -14.60 21.43 2.04
C VAL A 668 -15.78 21.65 2.97
N SER A 669 -16.57 22.69 2.69
CA SER A 669 -17.81 22.95 3.41
C SER A 669 -18.92 22.03 2.93
N LEU A 670 -19.62 21.39 3.87
CA LEU A 670 -20.74 20.48 3.62
C LEU A 670 -21.99 21.00 4.31
N ASN A 671 -22.99 21.39 3.52
CA ASN A 671 -24.27 21.82 4.05
C ASN A 671 -25.08 20.60 4.55
N THR A 672 -25.49 20.67 5.82
CA THR A 672 -26.25 19.60 6.49
C THR A 672 -27.77 19.83 6.47
N VAL A 673 -28.22 20.89 5.80
CA VAL A 673 -29.62 21.12 5.46
C VAL A 673 -29.87 20.56 4.06
N GLY A 674 -30.89 19.72 3.93
CA GLY A 674 -31.26 19.09 2.65
C GLY A 674 -30.40 17.89 2.23
N ASN A 675 -29.33 17.55 2.97
CA ASN A 675 -28.52 16.35 2.73
C ASN A 675 -28.65 15.36 3.88
N THR A 676 -28.85 14.09 3.53
CA THR A 676 -28.83 12.97 4.47
C THR A 676 -27.41 12.65 4.93
N PRO A 677 -27.23 12.09 6.15
CA PRO A 677 -25.93 11.58 6.59
C PRO A 677 -25.29 10.58 5.61
N GLU A 678 -26.11 9.80 4.92
CA GLU A 678 -25.69 8.78 3.94
C GLU A 678 -25.13 9.40 2.66
N GLU A 679 -25.74 10.48 2.15
CA GLU A 679 -25.24 11.26 1.01
C GLU A 679 -23.90 11.92 1.35
N LEU A 680 -23.80 12.56 2.52
CA LEU A 680 -22.57 13.18 2.99
C LEU A 680 -21.45 12.13 3.22
N ALA A 681 -21.79 10.96 3.76
CA ALA A 681 -20.83 9.85 3.89
C ALA A 681 -20.36 9.33 2.52
N SER A 682 -21.25 9.30 1.52
CA SER A 682 -20.90 8.96 0.14
C SER A 682 -19.92 9.97 -0.47
N PHE A 683 -20.14 11.25 -0.20
CA PHE A 683 -19.27 12.32 -0.65
C PHE A 683 -17.85 12.16 -0.08
N ILE A 684 -17.73 11.96 1.23
CA ILE A 684 -16.43 11.72 1.91
C ILE A 684 -15.73 10.47 1.34
N GLN A 685 -16.47 9.39 1.04
CA GLN A 685 -15.90 8.17 0.47
C GLN A 685 -15.30 8.40 -0.93
N ASN A 686 -15.92 9.25 -1.74
CA ASN A 686 -15.55 9.44 -3.14
C ASN A 686 -14.54 10.58 -3.34
N ALA A 687 -14.44 11.53 -2.42
CA ALA A 687 -13.55 12.68 -2.55
C ALA A 687 -12.04 12.33 -2.56
N GLU A 688 -11.67 11.12 -2.12
CA GLU A 688 -10.29 10.59 -2.18
C GLU A 688 -10.08 9.51 -3.26
N ARG A 689 -11.11 9.22 -4.07
CA ARG A 689 -11.03 8.35 -5.25
C ARG A 689 -10.84 9.20 -6.49
#